data_AF-A0A1I0MLX5-F1
#
_entry.id   AF-A0A1I0MLX5-F1
#
_cell.length_a   1.000
_cell.length_b   1.000
_cell.length_c   1.000
_cell.angle_alpha   90.00
_cell.angle_beta   90.00
_cell.angle_gamma   90.00
#
_symmetry.space_group_name_H-M   'P 1'
#
loop_
_entity.id
_entity.type
_entity.pdbx_description
1 polymer ?
#
loop_
_entity_poly.entity_id
_entity_poly.type
_entity_poly.pdbx_seq_one_letter_code
_entity_poly.pdbx_strand_id
1 'polypeptide(L)'
;MMVMLSMMTSMAQVKGSMVVKTESGQVKGFDHEGTMGFLGIPYAKIERFMPPLPVDKWDTIRVCDHWGPQAMQNTGGRELSETEMSEKNSCVLNVWTTNKKGSKPVMVWLHGGGFDSGTSAWDPGMQLAKKDVVVVSVNHRLNILGFLDLSACSEQYKYSGNVGMLDIVQALQWIQKNIRQFGGDPSNVTIFGESGGGGKVGTLLSMPSAKGLFHKAIIMSGTILNINTKAMTEELGKAVLKELNIDNTHIDRIKDVPYQELYAAGQRAMAASIGTRKPGTPMMWGFGPTPDGETLLQQPFQNGFSDISTDIPILIGTTFNELQPLRYDQPITMDDARKELMRTFGFDTNNYIKAFAEAYPDYTPQDLLSIDWLFRAKTIITADEIAESRNAKTWMYLFTWRSPVNKGSVHGHELKFCFNTLHRAGHDLPEPSEADLKLADTMSNVWAQFAKTGDPNIASLPSWQPYTKANGELMVFDHQCTIRNNPDRKLQQIIDKHCFQQLDEFRQDQKRLKLSIGNVTMKIDAENGGKIMSLKCGGQEVISQSRWPESFGSTFWTSPQKEWNWPPVPEYDKQSYSVEQKDGQLIMTSQVNNKLGFRVRKTFSTDPKDGAIIVTYSLTNESSETRQVAPWEITRVPNERSLIFFEAPSDSIWPKGLMDFKDAHNIAWYQPDETNENRKVNADGKGWLAYYNNESSLLLIKRFDDLNTSQPAPGEAEIQVYVNRGKSYIELESQGAYTSLKPQEQLCWTVRWYLQPFQSSSTEELAKKVREIIYTK
;
A
#
# COMPACT_ATOMS: atom_id res chain seq x y z
N MET A 1 -25.96 -76.58 2.19
CA MET A 1 -24.92 -75.96 1.35
C MET A 1 -25.46 -74.89 0.38
N MET A 2 -26.61 -74.26 0.67
CA MET A 2 -27.26 -73.28 -0.23
C MET A 2 -27.66 -71.97 0.47
N VAL A 3 -27.31 -71.80 1.75
CA VAL A 3 -27.59 -70.59 2.55
C VAL A 3 -26.32 -69.75 2.80
N MET A 4 -25.13 -70.33 2.63
CA MET A 4 -23.85 -69.61 2.75
C MET A 4 -23.43 -68.83 1.49
N LEU A 5 -24.08 -69.05 0.34
CA LEU A 5 -23.79 -68.30 -0.89
C LEU A 5 -24.59 -67.00 -1.04
N SER A 6 -25.60 -66.76 -0.18
CA SER A 6 -26.45 -65.57 -0.23
C SER A 6 -25.99 -64.44 0.70
N MET A 7 -25.04 -64.70 1.62
CA MET A 7 -24.48 -63.67 2.51
C MET A 7 -23.16 -63.08 2.01
N MET A 8 -22.48 -63.72 1.06
CA MET A 8 -21.25 -63.18 0.44
C MET A 8 -21.52 -62.29 -0.78
N THR A 9 -22.77 -62.15 -1.21
CA THR A 9 -23.17 -61.34 -2.38
C THR A 9 -23.81 -60.00 -2.02
N SER A 10 -23.85 -59.59 -0.74
CA SER A 10 -24.37 -58.27 -0.33
C SER A 10 -23.34 -57.29 0.24
N MET A 11 -22.04 -57.63 0.26
CA MET A 11 -20.96 -56.70 0.64
C MET A 11 -20.06 -56.27 -0.54
N ALA A 12 -20.41 -56.63 -1.77
CA ALA A 12 -19.62 -56.35 -2.97
C ALA A 12 -20.41 -55.59 -4.04
N GLN A 13 -20.94 -54.42 -3.70
CA GLN A 13 -21.43 -53.38 -4.63
C GLN A 13 -21.66 -52.13 -3.77
N VAL A 14 -20.97 -50.99 -3.87
CA VAL A 14 -20.28 -50.37 -5.00
C VAL A 14 -19.06 -49.58 -4.44
N LYS A 15 -17.85 -50.16 -4.42
CA LYS A 15 -16.63 -49.35 -4.41
C LYS A 15 -16.34 -48.99 -5.87
N GLY A 16 -16.90 -47.88 -6.33
CA GLY A 16 -16.47 -47.31 -7.61
C GLY A 16 -14.94 -47.18 -7.60
N SER A 17 -14.26 -47.46 -8.72
CA SER A 17 -12.79 -47.42 -8.73
C SER A 17 -12.31 -46.08 -8.17
N MET A 18 -11.34 -46.06 -7.25
CA MET A 18 -10.72 -44.82 -6.76
C MET A 18 -9.83 -44.15 -7.81
N VAL A 19 -9.96 -44.58 -9.06
CA VAL A 19 -9.24 -44.07 -10.22
C VAL A 19 -10.12 -43.02 -10.91
N VAL A 20 -9.51 -41.89 -11.24
CA VAL A 20 -10.12 -40.78 -11.98
C VAL A 20 -9.24 -40.49 -13.19
N LYS A 21 -9.85 -40.33 -14.36
CA LYS A 21 -9.14 -39.97 -15.59
C LYS A 21 -9.16 -38.45 -15.73
N THR A 22 -7.99 -37.82 -15.68
CA THR A 22 -7.78 -36.39 -15.98
C THR A 22 -7.35 -36.23 -17.45
N GLU A 23 -7.18 -35.00 -17.94
CA GLU A 23 -6.64 -34.71 -19.28
C GLU A 23 -5.19 -35.21 -19.45
N SER A 24 -4.44 -35.24 -18.34
CA SER A 24 -3.02 -35.58 -18.32
C SER A 24 -2.75 -37.05 -17.99
N GLY A 25 -3.72 -37.76 -17.42
CA GLY A 25 -3.57 -39.19 -17.11
C GLY A 25 -4.48 -39.64 -15.98
N GLN A 26 -4.33 -40.90 -15.56
CA GLN A 26 -5.13 -41.47 -14.49
C GLN A 26 -4.50 -41.20 -13.12
N VAL A 27 -5.32 -40.81 -12.14
CA VAL A 27 -4.93 -40.65 -10.74
C VAL A 27 -5.74 -41.58 -9.85
N LYS A 28 -5.12 -42.15 -8.81
CA LYS A 28 -5.77 -43.02 -7.83
C LYS A 28 -5.70 -42.39 -6.44
N GLY A 29 -6.86 -42.07 -5.87
CA GLY A 29 -6.99 -41.56 -4.50
C GLY A 29 -7.24 -42.65 -3.47
N PHE A 30 -7.69 -42.24 -2.29
CA PHE A 30 -8.13 -43.11 -1.18
C PHE A 30 -9.49 -42.67 -0.64
N ASP A 31 -10.15 -43.56 0.08
CA ASP A 31 -11.38 -43.25 0.83
C ASP A 31 -11.06 -43.18 2.32
N HIS A 32 -11.57 -42.16 2.98
CA HIS A 32 -11.49 -42.00 4.43
C HIS A 32 -12.85 -41.52 4.95
N GLU A 33 -13.51 -42.37 5.75
CA GLU A 33 -14.83 -42.07 6.33
C GLU A 33 -15.88 -41.63 5.29
N GLY A 34 -15.90 -42.28 4.12
CA GLY A 34 -16.83 -41.96 3.02
C GLY A 34 -16.53 -40.65 2.29
N THR A 35 -15.35 -40.06 2.53
CA THR A 35 -14.82 -38.93 1.77
C THR A 35 -13.61 -39.38 0.97
N MET A 36 -13.64 -39.16 -0.34
CA MET A 36 -12.54 -39.50 -1.23
C MET A 36 -11.53 -38.35 -1.27
N GLY A 37 -10.27 -38.70 -1.03
CA GLY A 37 -9.11 -37.80 -1.12
C GLY A 37 -8.23 -38.15 -2.31
N PHE A 38 -7.83 -37.13 -3.07
CA PHE A 38 -6.83 -37.21 -4.13
C PHE A 38 -5.77 -36.14 -3.88
N LEU A 39 -4.61 -36.54 -3.39
CA LEU A 39 -3.60 -35.63 -2.86
C LEU A 39 -2.38 -35.56 -3.78
N GLY A 40 -1.77 -34.38 -3.87
CA GLY A 40 -0.53 -34.19 -4.63
C GLY A 40 -0.69 -34.37 -6.14
N ILE A 41 -1.84 -34.05 -6.72
CA ILE A 41 -2.04 -34.09 -8.18
C ILE A 41 -1.26 -32.93 -8.79
N PRO A 42 -0.28 -33.17 -9.68
CA PRO A 42 0.43 -32.08 -10.34
C PRO A 42 -0.48 -31.40 -11.38
N TYR A 43 -0.51 -30.07 -11.36
CA TYR A 43 -1.28 -29.29 -12.33
C TYR A 43 -0.40 -28.46 -13.27
N ALA A 44 0.87 -28.21 -12.90
CA ALA A 44 1.82 -27.50 -13.75
C ALA A 44 3.24 -28.06 -13.66
N LYS A 45 4.00 -27.88 -14.74
CA LYS A 45 5.46 -27.90 -14.78
C LYS A 45 5.96 -26.46 -14.68
N ILE A 46 7.00 -26.25 -13.89
CA ILE A 46 7.55 -24.92 -13.61
C ILE A 46 9.06 -24.84 -13.85
N GLU A 47 9.49 -23.68 -14.30
CA GLU A 47 10.90 -23.25 -14.34
C GLU A 47 11.02 -21.93 -13.59
N ARG A 48 12.19 -21.65 -12.99
CA ARG A 48 12.39 -20.43 -12.20
C ARG A 48 12.04 -19.19 -13.01
N PHE A 49 11.28 -18.30 -12.39
CA PHE A 49 10.92 -16.97 -12.92
C PHE A 49 10.16 -16.98 -14.27
N MET A 50 9.76 -18.16 -14.76
CA MET A 50 8.95 -18.33 -15.98
C MET A 50 7.50 -18.69 -15.62
N PRO A 51 6.51 -18.32 -16.45
CA PRO A 51 5.14 -18.80 -16.30
C PRO A 51 5.04 -20.33 -16.25
N PRO A 52 4.07 -20.89 -15.52
CA PRO A 52 3.82 -22.34 -15.49
C PRO A 52 3.40 -22.86 -16.87
N LEU A 53 3.73 -24.11 -17.14
CA LEU A 53 3.26 -24.87 -18.30
C LEU A 53 2.36 -26.04 -17.84
N PRO A 54 1.43 -26.50 -18.68
CA PRO A 54 0.70 -27.74 -18.40
C PRO A 54 1.64 -28.93 -18.18
N VAL A 55 1.23 -29.86 -17.33
CA VAL A 55 2.00 -31.10 -17.08
C VAL A 55 2.00 -32.01 -18.31
N ASP A 56 3.10 -32.74 -18.49
CA ASP A 56 3.20 -33.81 -19.48
C ASP A 56 2.14 -34.89 -19.22
N LYS A 57 1.65 -35.53 -20.29
CA LYS A 57 0.73 -36.66 -20.16
C LYS A 57 1.47 -37.90 -19.66
N TRP A 58 0.78 -38.73 -18.89
CA TRP A 58 1.30 -40.00 -18.40
C TRP A 58 0.30 -41.14 -18.65
N ASP A 59 0.82 -42.32 -19.00
CA ASP A 59 0.00 -43.49 -19.36
C ASP A 59 -0.30 -44.42 -18.18
N THR A 60 0.46 -44.31 -17.09
CA THR A 60 0.31 -45.15 -15.90
C THR A 60 -0.68 -44.56 -14.90
N ILE A 61 -1.15 -45.36 -13.94
CA ILE A 61 -1.98 -44.82 -12.85
C ILE A 61 -1.04 -44.17 -11.83
N ARG A 62 -1.16 -42.86 -11.65
CA ARG A 62 -0.43 -42.12 -10.60
C ARG A 62 -1.17 -42.27 -9.27
N VAL A 63 -0.46 -42.70 -8.23
CA VAL A 63 -1.02 -42.80 -6.88
C VAL A 63 -0.97 -41.41 -6.23
N CYS A 64 -2.12 -40.95 -5.76
CA CYS A 64 -2.38 -39.61 -5.22
C CYS A 64 -3.05 -39.74 -3.85
N ASP A 65 -2.39 -40.42 -2.92
CA ASP A 65 -2.87 -40.70 -1.56
C ASP A 65 -1.99 -40.07 -0.45
N HIS A 66 -0.97 -39.31 -0.83
CA HIS A 66 -0.10 -38.55 0.07
C HIS A 66 -0.01 -37.10 -0.41
N TRP A 67 0.27 -36.18 0.51
CA TRP A 67 0.53 -34.79 0.18
C TRP A 67 1.69 -34.69 -0.82
N GLY A 68 1.53 -33.85 -1.86
CA GLY A 68 2.65 -33.45 -2.69
C GLY A 68 3.55 -32.44 -1.97
N PRO A 69 4.76 -32.20 -2.49
CA PRO A 69 5.72 -31.32 -1.85
C PRO A 69 5.20 -29.87 -1.78
N GLN A 70 5.47 -29.18 -0.68
CA GLN A 70 5.22 -27.75 -0.56
C GLN A 70 6.26 -26.93 -1.35
N ALA A 71 5.94 -25.67 -1.65
CA ALA A 71 6.89 -24.76 -2.29
C ALA A 71 8.05 -24.44 -1.34
N MET A 72 9.23 -24.19 -1.92
CA MET A 72 10.42 -23.77 -1.16
C MET A 72 10.12 -22.52 -0.35
N GLN A 73 10.41 -22.58 0.95
CA GLN A 73 10.16 -21.52 1.91
C GLN A 73 11.06 -21.71 3.13
N ASN A 74 11.15 -20.70 4.00
CA ASN A 74 11.88 -20.82 5.25
C ASN A 74 11.15 -21.76 6.23
N THR A 75 11.81 -22.84 6.63
CA THR A 75 11.26 -23.89 7.52
C THR A 75 11.69 -23.73 8.97
N GLY A 76 12.36 -22.63 9.34
CA GLY A 76 12.85 -22.42 10.70
C GLY A 76 13.94 -23.41 11.13
N GLY A 77 14.72 -23.91 10.18
CA GLY A 77 15.82 -24.86 10.41
C GLY A 77 15.44 -26.34 10.28
N ARG A 78 14.17 -26.67 9.95
CA ARG A 78 13.77 -28.04 9.64
C ARG A 78 14.22 -28.44 8.23
N GLU A 79 15.05 -29.46 8.13
CA GLU A 79 15.36 -30.11 6.84
C GLU A 79 14.16 -30.94 6.37
N LEU A 80 13.78 -30.76 5.11
CA LEU A 80 12.68 -31.46 4.46
C LEU A 80 13.21 -32.14 3.20
N SER A 81 12.72 -33.34 2.91
CA SER A 81 13.07 -34.06 1.69
C SER A 81 12.41 -33.45 0.45
N GLU A 82 12.90 -33.76 -0.75
CA GLU A 82 12.28 -33.33 -2.03
C GLU A 82 10.82 -33.78 -2.18
N THR A 83 10.38 -34.81 -1.47
CA THR A 83 8.97 -35.22 -1.47
C THR A 83 8.11 -34.40 -0.51
N GLU A 84 8.71 -33.72 0.46
CA GLU A 84 8.03 -32.84 1.42
C GLU A 84 8.06 -31.37 0.98
N MET A 85 9.15 -30.92 0.35
CA MET A 85 9.33 -29.56 -0.15
C MET A 85 10.19 -29.59 -1.41
N SER A 86 9.72 -28.98 -2.50
CA SER A 86 10.40 -29.06 -3.80
C SER A 86 10.28 -27.77 -4.58
N GLU A 87 11.39 -27.38 -5.20
CA GLU A 87 11.40 -26.23 -6.11
C GLU A 87 10.68 -26.52 -7.43
N LYS A 88 10.76 -27.77 -7.91
CA LYS A 88 10.29 -28.15 -9.26
C LYS A 88 8.93 -28.84 -9.25
N ASN A 89 8.59 -29.51 -8.15
CA ASN A 89 7.42 -30.39 -8.08
C ASN A 89 6.29 -29.84 -7.18
N SER A 90 6.38 -28.58 -6.74
CA SER A 90 5.45 -27.99 -5.77
C SER A 90 4.13 -27.46 -6.35
N CYS A 91 3.98 -27.37 -7.68
CA CYS A 91 2.71 -27.03 -8.32
C CYS A 91 1.76 -28.23 -8.35
N VAL A 92 1.24 -28.55 -7.16
CA VAL A 92 0.29 -29.64 -6.91
C VAL A 92 -0.99 -29.12 -6.27
N LEU A 93 -2.07 -29.87 -6.43
CA LEU A 93 -3.36 -29.62 -5.79
C LEU A 93 -3.91 -30.90 -5.17
N ASN A 94 -4.84 -30.72 -4.24
CA ASN A 94 -5.56 -31.80 -3.57
C ASN A 94 -7.06 -31.65 -3.82
N VAL A 95 -7.79 -32.75 -4.00
CA VAL A 95 -9.24 -32.77 -4.22
C VAL A 95 -9.91 -33.65 -3.17
N TRP A 96 -10.93 -33.10 -2.50
CA TRP A 96 -11.81 -33.81 -1.58
C TRP A 96 -13.24 -33.83 -2.10
N THR A 97 -13.86 -35.01 -2.14
CA THR A 97 -15.23 -35.18 -2.63
C THR A 97 -15.91 -36.38 -1.98
N THR A 98 -17.21 -36.27 -1.68
CA THR A 98 -18.02 -37.39 -1.19
C THR A 98 -18.63 -38.24 -2.31
N ASN A 99 -18.66 -37.72 -3.54
CA ASN A 99 -19.18 -38.45 -4.70
C ASN A 99 -18.56 -37.92 -6.00
N LYS A 100 -18.01 -38.82 -6.82
CA LYS A 100 -17.47 -38.48 -8.14
C LYS A 100 -18.54 -38.26 -9.20
N LYS A 101 -19.79 -38.57 -8.91
CA LYS A 101 -20.95 -38.32 -9.77
C LYS A 101 -21.67 -37.07 -9.27
N GLY A 102 -22.21 -36.30 -10.21
CA GLY A 102 -22.98 -35.08 -9.93
C GLY A 102 -22.31 -33.84 -10.51
N SER A 103 -22.79 -32.69 -10.06
CA SER A 103 -22.34 -31.36 -10.51
C SER A 103 -22.34 -30.42 -9.29
N LYS A 104 -21.47 -30.73 -8.32
CA LYS A 104 -21.40 -30.01 -7.03
C LYS A 104 -20.62 -28.71 -7.18
N PRO A 105 -20.91 -27.66 -6.39
CA PRO A 105 -20.06 -26.48 -6.34
C PRO A 105 -18.63 -26.85 -5.94
N VAL A 106 -17.67 -26.13 -6.51
CA VAL A 106 -16.24 -26.32 -6.26
C VAL A 106 -15.74 -25.16 -5.40
N MET A 107 -15.09 -25.46 -4.29
CA MET A 107 -14.45 -24.49 -3.42
C MET A 107 -12.94 -24.64 -3.49
N VAL A 108 -12.23 -23.59 -3.93
CA VAL A 108 -10.79 -23.61 -4.19
C VAL A 108 -10.06 -22.79 -3.12
N TRP A 109 -9.41 -23.49 -2.21
CA TRP A 109 -8.66 -22.95 -1.08
C TRP A 109 -7.28 -22.45 -1.49
N LEU A 110 -7.03 -21.18 -1.20
CA LEU A 110 -5.74 -20.51 -1.32
C LEU A 110 -5.20 -20.24 0.08
N HIS A 111 -4.10 -20.90 0.46
CA HIS A 111 -3.54 -20.82 1.80
C HIS A 111 -2.98 -19.42 2.15
N GLY A 112 -2.93 -19.11 3.45
CA GLY A 112 -2.28 -17.92 4.02
C GLY A 112 -0.75 -17.96 3.98
N GLY A 113 -0.08 -17.24 4.90
CA GLY A 113 1.38 -17.10 4.93
C GLY A 113 1.92 -15.94 4.09
N GLY A 114 1.09 -14.92 3.86
CA GLY A 114 1.36 -13.85 2.90
C GLY A 114 1.53 -14.43 1.49
N PHE A 115 2.58 -13.99 0.82
CA PHE A 115 3.05 -14.56 -0.44
C PHE A 115 4.38 -15.33 -0.25
N ASP A 116 4.82 -15.55 0.99
CA ASP A 116 6.17 -16.01 1.33
C ASP A 116 6.22 -17.48 1.81
N SER A 117 5.18 -17.92 2.52
CA SER A 117 5.11 -19.25 3.14
C SER A 117 3.68 -19.86 3.06
N GLY A 118 3.55 -21.10 3.53
CA GLY A 118 2.31 -21.86 3.61
C GLY A 118 2.24 -23.07 2.69
N THR A 119 1.17 -23.87 2.84
CA THR A 119 0.95 -25.11 2.09
C THR A 119 -0.54 -25.44 2.04
N SER A 120 -0.94 -26.21 1.03
CA SER A 120 -2.27 -26.80 0.85
C SER A 120 -2.47 -28.13 1.57
N ALA A 121 -1.41 -28.65 2.22
CA ALA A 121 -1.44 -29.89 2.98
C ALA A 121 -2.18 -29.77 4.33
N TRP A 122 -2.25 -30.88 5.07
CA TRP A 122 -2.81 -30.98 6.44
C TRP A 122 -4.33 -30.88 6.54
N ASP A 123 -5.02 -31.22 5.45
CA ASP A 123 -6.45 -31.46 5.32
C ASP A 123 -7.37 -30.39 5.94
N PRO A 124 -7.50 -29.23 5.27
CA PRO A 124 -8.63 -28.34 5.53
C PRO A 124 -9.94 -28.87 4.88
N GLY A 125 -9.89 -29.73 3.87
CA GLY A 125 -11.02 -29.92 2.96
C GLY A 125 -12.00 -31.05 3.28
N MET A 126 -11.59 -32.09 4.00
CA MET A 126 -12.37 -33.33 4.13
C MET A 126 -13.73 -33.10 4.80
N GLN A 127 -13.78 -32.40 5.94
CA GLN A 127 -15.05 -32.16 6.63
C GLN A 127 -15.94 -31.16 5.88
N LEU A 128 -15.36 -30.16 5.20
CA LEU A 128 -16.11 -29.23 4.37
C LEU A 128 -16.72 -29.94 3.14
N ALA A 129 -16.04 -30.92 2.53
CA ALA A 129 -16.59 -31.70 1.42
C ALA A 129 -17.86 -32.49 1.80
N LYS A 130 -18.04 -32.82 3.09
CA LYS A 130 -19.28 -33.43 3.61
C LYS A 130 -20.48 -32.46 3.59
N LYS A 131 -20.27 -31.17 3.36
CA LYS A 131 -21.32 -30.15 3.14
C LYS A 131 -21.85 -30.08 1.70
N ASP A 132 -21.62 -31.15 0.95
CA ASP A 132 -22.04 -31.33 -0.44
C ASP A 132 -21.38 -30.34 -1.41
N VAL A 133 -20.06 -30.22 -1.28
CA VAL A 133 -19.18 -29.46 -2.18
C VAL A 133 -17.94 -30.29 -2.53
N VAL A 134 -17.26 -29.93 -3.62
CA VAL A 134 -15.91 -30.42 -3.91
C VAL A 134 -14.91 -29.38 -3.41
N VAL A 135 -13.96 -29.79 -2.58
CA VAL A 135 -12.92 -28.86 -2.08
C VAL A 135 -11.61 -29.15 -2.80
N VAL A 136 -11.00 -28.10 -3.34
CA VAL A 136 -9.67 -28.14 -3.97
C VAL A 136 -8.74 -27.24 -3.17
N SER A 137 -7.54 -27.70 -2.84
CA SER A 137 -6.52 -26.86 -2.18
C SER A 137 -5.24 -26.85 -3.02
N VAL A 138 -4.62 -25.68 -3.19
CA VAL A 138 -3.55 -25.48 -4.20
C VAL A 138 -2.24 -25.02 -3.54
N ASN A 139 -1.14 -25.70 -3.87
CA ASN A 139 0.22 -25.16 -3.69
C ASN A 139 0.61 -24.35 -4.92
N HIS A 140 1.41 -23.30 -4.76
CA HIS A 140 1.94 -22.45 -5.84
C HIS A 140 3.30 -21.88 -5.42
N ARG A 141 4.10 -21.32 -6.34
CA ARG A 141 5.40 -20.73 -5.96
C ARG A 141 5.23 -19.53 -5.03
N LEU A 142 6.13 -19.42 -4.06
CA LEU A 142 6.13 -18.42 -3.01
C LEU A 142 7.41 -17.58 -3.05
N ASN A 143 7.46 -16.52 -2.24
CA ASN A 143 8.64 -15.71 -1.96
C ASN A 143 9.39 -15.28 -3.24
N ILE A 144 10.72 -15.19 -3.17
CA ILE A 144 11.56 -14.78 -4.30
C ILE A 144 11.35 -15.66 -5.54
N LEU A 145 10.98 -16.93 -5.39
CA LEU A 145 10.73 -17.81 -6.54
C LEU A 145 9.43 -17.50 -7.28
N GLY A 146 8.44 -16.95 -6.58
CA GLY A 146 7.13 -16.59 -7.13
C GLY A 146 7.03 -15.14 -7.61
N PHE A 147 7.87 -14.24 -7.09
CA PHE A 147 7.66 -12.79 -7.14
C PHE A 147 8.94 -11.95 -7.30
N LEU A 148 10.05 -12.53 -7.75
CA LEU A 148 11.23 -11.75 -8.13
C LEU A 148 11.00 -11.12 -9.50
N ASP A 149 10.86 -9.80 -9.54
CA ASP A 149 10.65 -9.06 -10.78
C ASP A 149 11.95 -8.75 -11.51
N LEU A 150 12.20 -9.52 -12.57
CA LEU A 150 13.33 -9.38 -13.49
C LEU A 150 12.91 -8.79 -14.85
N SER A 151 11.69 -8.23 -14.98
CA SER A 151 11.18 -7.73 -16.27
C SER A 151 12.06 -6.65 -16.87
N ALA A 152 12.67 -5.80 -16.05
CA ALA A 152 13.61 -4.77 -16.49
C ALA A 152 15.00 -5.30 -16.90
N CYS A 153 15.30 -6.57 -16.61
CA CYS A 153 16.63 -7.16 -16.80
C CYS A 153 16.70 -8.05 -18.04
N SER A 154 15.61 -8.73 -18.41
CA SER A 154 15.51 -9.55 -19.62
C SER A 154 14.05 -9.80 -20.02
N GLU A 155 13.78 -9.74 -21.33
CA GLU A 155 12.45 -10.03 -21.90
C GLU A 155 11.97 -11.45 -21.60
N GLN A 156 12.90 -12.41 -21.46
CA GLN A 156 12.57 -13.78 -21.07
C GLN A 156 11.81 -13.84 -19.74
N TYR A 157 12.16 -12.96 -18.79
CA TYR A 157 11.58 -12.91 -17.46
C TYR A 157 10.49 -11.84 -17.32
N LYS A 158 9.86 -11.42 -18.42
CA LYS A 158 8.81 -10.38 -18.44
C LYS A 158 7.72 -10.54 -17.37
N TYR A 159 7.33 -11.78 -17.05
CA TYR A 159 6.25 -12.09 -16.10
C TYR A 159 6.73 -12.49 -14.69
N SER A 160 8.03 -12.44 -14.44
CA SER A 160 8.67 -13.00 -13.23
C SER A 160 8.17 -12.41 -11.92
N GLY A 161 7.71 -11.14 -11.91
CA GLY A 161 7.09 -10.52 -10.74
C GLY A 161 5.75 -11.13 -10.29
N ASN A 162 5.13 -11.99 -11.10
CA ASN A 162 3.79 -12.53 -10.84
C ASN A 162 3.66 -14.05 -11.06
N VAL A 163 4.75 -14.79 -11.25
CA VAL A 163 4.66 -16.21 -11.63
C VAL A 163 3.98 -17.08 -10.57
N GLY A 164 4.08 -16.75 -9.28
CA GLY A 164 3.31 -17.41 -8.22
C GLY A 164 1.79 -17.24 -8.40
N MET A 165 1.32 -16.09 -8.87
CA MET A 165 -0.10 -15.91 -9.20
C MET A 165 -0.50 -16.65 -10.48
N LEU A 166 0.39 -16.68 -11.49
CA LEU A 166 0.15 -17.42 -12.72
C LEU A 166 0.06 -18.94 -12.47
N ASP A 167 0.77 -19.46 -11.48
CA ASP A 167 0.61 -20.85 -11.00
C ASP A 167 -0.83 -21.11 -10.53
N ILE A 168 -1.44 -20.18 -9.79
CA ILE A 168 -2.83 -20.31 -9.35
C ILE A 168 -3.79 -20.24 -10.54
N VAL A 169 -3.53 -19.36 -11.52
CA VAL A 169 -4.30 -19.31 -12.77
C VAL A 169 -4.23 -20.66 -13.51
N GLN A 170 -3.05 -21.28 -13.58
CA GLN A 170 -2.89 -22.60 -14.20
C GLN A 170 -3.64 -23.70 -13.43
N ALA A 171 -3.67 -23.64 -12.10
CA ALA A 171 -4.47 -24.56 -11.28
C ALA A 171 -5.98 -24.37 -11.54
N LEU A 172 -6.46 -23.13 -11.66
CA LEU A 172 -7.86 -22.86 -12.00
C LEU A 172 -8.22 -23.35 -13.40
N GLN A 173 -7.33 -23.21 -14.38
CA GLN A 173 -7.51 -23.80 -15.72
C GLN A 173 -7.54 -25.33 -15.66
N TRP A 174 -6.72 -25.96 -14.82
CA TRP A 174 -6.78 -27.41 -14.59
C TRP A 174 -8.15 -27.80 -14.01
N ILE A 175 -8.66 -27.04 -13.03
CA ILE A 175 -9.98 -27.27 -12.43
C ILE A 175 -11.08 -27.19 -13.49
N GLN A 176 -11.07 -26.16 -14.33
CA GLN A 176 -12.04 -26.00 -15.42
C GLN A 176 -12.12 -27.23 -16.33
N LYS A 177 -10.98 -27.87 -16.60
CA LYS A 177 -10.89 -29.03 -17.50
C LYS A 177 -11.15 -30.38 -16.83
N ASN A 178 -10.88 -30.51 -15.53
CA ASN A 178 -10.77 -31.82 -14.87
C ASN A 178 -11.76 -32.03 -13.71
N ILE A 179 -12.38 -30.99 -13.17
CA ILE A 179 -13.12 -31.13 -11.90
C ILE A 179 -14.43 -31.92 -12.03
N ARG A 180 -15.02 -31.98 -13.24
CA ARG A 180 -16.21 -32.81 -13.52
C ARG A 180 -15.99 -34.28 -13.20
N GLN A 181 -14.76 -34.75 -13.37
CA GLN A 181 -14.37 -36.15 -13.15
C GLN A 181 -14.30 -36.50 -11.65
N PHE A 182 -14.29 -35.48 -10.78
CA PHE A 182 -14.36 -35.57 -9.33
C PHE A 182 -15.77 -35.21 -8.79
N GLY A 183 -16.75 -35.02 -9.67
CA GLY A 183 -18.14 -34.67 -9.32
C GLY A 183 -18.39 -33.17 -9.11
N GLY A 184 -17.41 -32.33 -9.44
CA GLY A 184 -17.52 -30.87 -9.31
C GLY A 184 -18.05 -30.19 -10.58
N ASP A 185 -18.60 -29.00 -10.43
CA ASP A 185 -19.08 -28.17 -11.54
C ASP A 185 -18.10 -27.04 -11.87
N PRO A 186 -17.43 -27.05 -13.02
CA PRO A 186 -16.53 -25.97 -13.43
C PRO A 186 -17.25 -24.65 -13.69
N SER A 187 -18.58 -24.64 -13.92
CA SER A 187 -19.39 -23.41 -13.99
C SER A 187 -19.82 -22.87 -12.61
N ASN A 188 -19.42 -23.51 -11.51
CA ASN A 188 -19.76 -23.07 -10.16
C ASN A 188 -18.55 -23.20 -9.22
N VAL A 189 -17.55 -22.36 -9.48
CA VAL A 189 -16.27 -22.36 -8.75
C VAL A 189 -16.19 -21.13 -7.83
N THR A 190 -15.91 -21.37 -6.55
CA THR A 190 -15.69 -20.34 -5.53
C THR A 190 -14.23 -20.37 -5.10
N ILE A 191 -13.49 -19.28 -5.29
CA ILE A 191 -12.15 -19.14 -4.71
C ILE A 191 -12.26 -18.56 -3.29
N PHE A 192 -11.48 -19.08 -2.35
CA PHE A 192 -11.47 -18.56 -0.99
C PHE A 192 -10.10 -18.71 -0.34
N GLY A 193 -9.78 -17.78 0.55
CA GLY A 193 -8.49 -17.76 1.23
C GLY A 193 -8.48 -16.84 2.44
N GLU A 194 -7.55 -17.12 3.35
CA GLU A 194 -7.33 -16.36 4.58
C GLU A 194 -5.97 -15.66 4.56
N SER A 195 -5.89 -14.46 5.14
CA SER A 195 -4.65 -13.68 5.22
C SER A 195 -4.04 -13.48 3.82
N GLY A 196 -2.81 -13.94 3.60
CA GLY A 196 -2.17 -14.01 2.29
C GLY A 196 -3.02 -14.70 1.21
N GLY A 197 -3.81 -15.69 1.59
CA GLY A 197 -4.81 -16.36 0.77
C GLY A 197 -5.92 -15.43 0.31
N GLY A 198 -6.46 -14.63 1.24
CA GLY A 198 -7.44 -13.59 0.91
C GLY A 198 -6.81 -12.49 0.03
N GLY A 199 -5.53 -12.17 0.26
CA GLY A 199 -4.70 -11.37 -0.64
C GLY A 199 -4.67 -11.91 -2.07
N LYS A 200 -4.40 -13.20 -2.23
CA LYS A 200 -4.40 -13.91 -3.53
C LYS A 200 -5.79 -13.88 -4.19
N VAL A 201 -6.86 -14.05 -3.44
CA VAL A 201 -8.25 -13.90 -3.95
C VAL A 201 -8.48 -12.51 -4.51
N GLY A 202 -8.10 -11.46 -3.76
CA GLY A 202 -8.17 -10.07 -4.22
C GLY A 202 -7.38 -9.83 -5.50
N THR A 203 -6.16 -10.38 -5.58
CA THR A 203 -5.32 -10.28 -6.77
C THR A 203 -5.98 -10.95 -7.98
N LEU A 204 -6.51 -12.17 -7.84
CA LEU A 204 -7.20 -12.88 -8.93
C LEU A 204 -8.44 -12.12 -9.45
N LEU A 205 -9.18 -11.44 -8.57
CA LEU A 205 -10.29 -10.57 -8.98
C LEU A 205 -9.85 -9.40 -9.89
N SER A 206 -8.57 -9.06 -9.86
CA SER A 206 -7.92 -7.96 -10.62
C SER A 206 -7.00 -8.46 -11.74
N MET A 207 -6.96 -9.77 -12.04
CA MET A 207 -6.12 -10.35 -13.09
C MET A 207 -6.95 -10.69 -14.34
N PRO A 208 -6.63 -10.12 -15.53
CA PRO A 208 -7.34 -10.45 -16.76
C PRO A 208 -7.31 -11.94 -17.10
N SER A 209 -6.18 -12.60 -16.84
CA SER A 209 -5.97 -14.03 -17.11
C SER A 209 -6.80 -14.97 -16.24
N ALA A 210 -7.38 -14.48 -15.13
CA ALA A 210 -8.22 -15.26 -14.24
C ALA A 210 -9.73 -15.13 -14.57
N LYS A 211 -10.10 -14.20 -15.45
CA LYS A 211 -11.50 -13.93 -15.80
C LYS A 211 -12.20 -15.18 -16.34
N GLY A 212 -13.37 -15.49 -15.78
CA GLY A 212 -14.18 -16.65 -16.17
C GLY A 212 -13.71 -17.99 -15.61
N LEU A 213 -12.63 -18.04 -14.83
CA LEU A 213 -12.16 -19.29 -14.20
C LEU A 213 -12.83 -19.57 -12.85
N PHE A 214 -13.44 -18.56 -12.23
CA PHE A 214 -14.20 -18.64 -10.99
C PHE A 214 -15.43 -17.73 -11.06
N HIS A 215 -16.38 -17.98 -10.15
CA HIS A 215 -17.74 -17.46 -10.20
C HIS A 215 -18.16 -16.77 -8.90
N LYS A 216 -17.43 -17.00 -7.81
CA LYS A 216 -17.65 -16.43 -6.46
C LYS A 216 -16.31 -16.30 -5.74
N ALA A 217 -16.22 -15.38 -4.78
CA ALA A 217 -15.02 -15.18 -3.99
C ALA A 217 -15.32 -15.01 -2.50
N ILE A 218 -14.49 -15.59 -1.63
CA ILE A 218 -14.53 -15.36 -0.19
C ILE A 218 -13.17 -14.84 0.28
N ILE A 219 -13.14 -13.67 0.90
CA ILE A 219 -11.93 -13.00 1.40
C ILE A 219 -11.99 -12.99 2.93
N MET A 220 -11.12 -13.77 3.56
CA MET A 220 -11.08 -13.91 5.02
C MET A 220 -9.83 -13.20 5.53
N SER A 221 -9.99 -12.16 6.36
CA SER A 221 -8.89 -11.47 7.03
C SER A 221 -7.78 -11.06 6.04
N GLY A 222 -8.18 -10.65 4.83
CA GLY A 222 -7.36 -10.77 3.62
C GLY A 222 -7.13 -9.49 2.83
N THR A 223 -7.65 -8.34 3.29
CA THR A 223 -7.43 -7.03 2.68
C THR A 223 -6.01 -6.51 2.95
N ILE A 224 -5.02 -7.25 2.45
CA ILE A 224 -3.61 -6.94 2.56
C ILE A 224 -3.28 -5.80 1.61
N LEU A 225 -2.87 -4.67 2.16
CA LEU A 225 -2.40 -3.54 1.36
C LEU A 225 -0.97 -3.77 0.87
N ASN A 226 -0.87 -4.36 -0.32
CA ASN A 226 0.39 -4.44 -1.04
C ASN A 226 0.68 -3.10 -1.73
N ILE A 227 1.86 -2.53 -1.47
CA ILE A 227 2.30 -1.24 -2.00
C ILE A 227 3.32 -1.37 -3.14
N ASN A 228 3.62 -2.59 -3.58
CA ASN A 228 4.50 -2.81 -4.74
C ASN A 228 3.97 -2.03 -5.95
N THR A 229 4.84 -1.24 -6.55
CA THR A 229 4.72 -0.71 -7.90
C THR A 229 5.71 -1.42 -8.81
N LYS A 230 5.48 -1.39 -10.13
CA LYS A 230 6.43 -1.95 -11.10
C LYS A 230 7.86 -1.41 -10.89
N ALA A 231 7.99 -0.09 -10.74
CA ALA A 231 9.30 0.53 -10.52
C ALA A 231 9.99 0.03 -9.24
N MET A 232 9.23 -0.15 -8.14
CA MET A 232 9.80 -0.68 -6.89
C MET A 232 10.32 -2.11 -7.04
N THR A 233 9.57 -2.97 -7.73
CA THR A 233 9.94 -4.38 -7.87
C THR A 233 11.04 -4.58 -8.90
N GLU A 234 11.08 -3.80 -9.97
CA GLU A 234 12.20 -3.78 -10.93
C GLU A 234 13.52 -3.34 -10.26
N GLU A 235 13.49 -2.32 -9.41
CA GLU A 235 14.69 -1.90 -8.65
C GLU A 235 15.12 -2.96 -7.62
N LEU A 236 14.17 -3.61 -6.95
CA LEU A 236 14.48 -4.74 -6.07
C LEU A 236 15.12 -5.89 -6.85
N GLY A 237 14.61 -6.22 -8.05
CA GLY A 237 15.18 -7.24 -8.92
C GLY A 237 16.63 -6.95 -9.29
N LYS A 238 16.93 -5.72 -9.72
CA LYS A 238 18.31 -5.27 -10.00
C LYS A 238 19.20 -5.36 -8.76
N ALA A 239 18.68 -5.01 -7.59
CA ALA A 239 19.43 -5.10 -6.34
C ALA A 239 19.77 -6.56 -5.97
N VAL A 240 18.86 -7.51 -6.20
CA VAL A 240 19.14 -8.95 -6.01
C VAL A 240 20.24 -9.43 -6.95
N LEU A 241 20.19 -9.06 -8.23
CA LEU A 241 21.25 -9.42 -9.18
C LEU A 241 22.61 -8.87 -8.78
N LYS A 242 22.63 -7.63 -8.27
CA LYS A 242 23.84 -7.00 -7.73
C LYS A 242 24.39 -7.77 -6.53
N GLU A 243 23.55 -8.17 -5.58
CA GLU A 243 23.96 -9.00 -4.43
C GLU A 243 24.56 -10.36 -4.85
N LEU A 244 24.11 -10.90 -5.98
CA LEU A 244 24.59 -12.16 -6.56
C LEU A 244 25.77 -12.00 -7.53
N ASN A 245 26.22 -10.77 -7.79
CA ASN A 245 27.21 -10.46 -8.82
C ASN A 245 26.84 -11.01 -10.21
N ILE A 246 25.56 -10.88 -10.58
CA ILE A 246 25.02 -11.24 -11.89
C ILE A 246 24.70 -9.94 -12.64
N ASP A 247 25.27 -9.76 -13.83
CA ASP A 247 24.91 -8.68 -14.73
C ASP A 247 23.84 -9.13 -15.75
N ASN A 248 23.24 -8.18 -16.47
CA ASN A 248 22.19 -8.48 -17.45
C ASN A 248 22.66 -9.36 -18.62
N THR A 249 23.96 -9.35 -18.97
CA THR A 249 24.49 -10.20 -20.05
C THR A 249 24.63 -11.66 -19.64
N HIS A 250 24.66 -11.93 -18.33
CA HIS A 250 24.75 -13.27 -17.75
C HIS A 250 23.52 -13.62 -16.89
N ILE A 251 22.38 -12.96 -17.13
CA ILE A 251 21.16 -13.09 -16.33
C ILE A 251 20.72 -14.54 -16.16
N ASP A 252 20.93 -15.39 -17.17
CA ASP A 252 20.56 -16.80 -17.13
C ASP A 252 21.21 -17.61 -16.01
N ARG A 253 22.33 -17.15 -15.44
CA ARG A 253 22.96 -17.79 -14.27
C ARG A 253 22.04 -17.80 -13.05
N ILE A 254 21.06 -16.89 -12.96
CA ILE A 254 20.16 -16.80 -11.81
C ILE A 254 19.33 -18.07 -11.62
N LYS A 255 19.06 -18.82 -12.70
CA LYS A 255 18.27 -20.06 -12.63
C LYS A 255 19.01 -21.18 -11.90
N ASP A 256 20.34 -21.11 -11.85
CA ASP A 256 21.21 -22.15 -11.29
C ASP A 256 21.72 -21.81 -9.88
N VAL A 257 21.44 -20.60 -9.37
CA VAL A 257 21.84 -20.18 -8.01
C VAL A 257 21.16 -21.08 -6.96
N PRO A 258 21.86 -21.64 -5.97
CA PRO A 258 21.21 -22.41 -4.90
C PRO A 258 20.10 -21.60 -4.21
N TYR A 259 18.94 -22.21 -3.94
CA TYR A 259 17.78 -21.50 -3.37
C TYR A 259 18.12 -20.70 -2.10
N GLN A 260 18.92 -21.28 -1.19
CA GLN A 260 19.31 -20.61 0.05
C GLN A 260 20.14 -19.34 -0.21
N GLU A 261 21.02 -19.36 -1.21
CA GLU A 261 21.82 -18.21 -1.61
C GLU A 261 20.94 -17.14 -2.26
N LEU A 262 20.04 -17.54 -3.16
CA LEU A 262 19.06 -16.67 -3.81
C LEU A 262 18.16 -15.98 -2.77
N TYR A 263 17.58 -16.76 -1.85
CA TYR A 263 16.71 -16.23 -0.79
C TYR A 263 17.49 -15.26 0.11
N ALA A 264 18.70 -15.61 0.55
CA ALA A 264 19.53 -14.73 1.37
C ALA A 264 19.90 -13.41 0.65
N ALA A 265 20.24 -13.46 -0.65
CA ALA A 265 20.46 -12.27 -1.46
C ALA A 265 19.20 -11.41 -1.57
N GLY A 266 18.04 -12.04 -1.78
CA GLY A 266 16.73 -11.42 -1.73
C GLY A 266 16.50 -10.61 -0.46
N GLN A 267 16.73 -11.24 0.70
CA GLN A 267 16.53 -10.60 2.00
C GLN A 267 17.49 -9.42 2.22
N ARG A 268 18.76 -9.53 1.80
CA ARG A 268 19.73 -8.42 1.88
C ARG A 268 19.35 -7.25 0.97
N ALA A 269 18.99 -7.53 -0.28
CA ALA A 269 18.55 -6.53 -1.24
C ALA A 269 17.30 -5.78 -0.75
N MET A 270 16.31 -6.50 -0.21
CA MET A 270 15.11 -5.92 0.36
C MET A 270 15.43 -5.02 1.57
N ALA A 271 16.29 -5.49 2.48
CA ALA A 271 16.72 -4.72 3.64
C ALA A 271 17.44 -3.41 3.27
N ALA A 272 18.25 -3.43 2.21
CA ALA A 272 19.03 -2.27 1.75
C ALA A 272 18.22 -1.26 0.89
N SER A 273 17.15 -1.70 0.25
CA SER A 273 16.37 -0.88 -0.69
C SER A 273 15.13 -0.26 -0.05
N ILE A 274 14.09 -1.08 0.16
CA ILE A 274 12.76 -0.67 0.64
C ILE A 274 12.58 -0.93 2.14
N GLY A 275 13.57 -1.55 2.79
CA GLY A 275 13.58 -1.85 4.22
C GLY A 275 12.88 -3.17 4.56
N THR A 276 13.12 -3.65 5.79
CA THR A 276 12.50 -4.88 6.29
C THR A 276 11.13 -4.61 6.91
N ARG A 277 10.15 -5.47 6.60
CA ARG A 277 8.86 -5.42 7.27
C ARG A 277 9.00 -5.79 8.74
N LYS A 278 8.36 -5.05 9.63
CA LYS A 278 8.25 -5.42 11.05
C LYS A 278 6.89 -6.10 11.31
N PRO A 279 6.79 -7.05 12.25
CA PRO A 279 5.50 -7.55 12.70
C PRO A 279 4.57 -6.40 13.10
N GLY A 280 3.31 -6.45 12.68
CA GLY A 280 2.33 -5.39 12.94
C GLY A 280 2.40 -4.17 12.02
N THR A 281 3.24 -4.17 10.97
CA THR A 281 3.17 -3.12 9.95
C THR A 281 1.93 -3.31 9.04
N PRO A 282 1.16 -2.24 8.75
CA PRO A 282 -0.09 -2.32 7.97
C PRO A 282 0.08 -2.63 6.48
N MET A 283 1.29 -2.45 5.93
CA MET A 283 1.58 -2.58 4.51
C MET A 283 2.45 -3.80 4.21
N MET A 284 2.27 -4.37 3.02
CA MET A 284 3.13 -5.40 2.46
C MET A 284 3.92 -4.86 1.26
N TRP A 285 5.19 -5.20 1.17
CA TRP A 285 6.09 -4.85 0.06
C TRP A 285 7.17 -5.92 -0.11
N GLY A 286 7.87 -5.89 -1.25
CA GLY A 286 8.96 -6.82 -1.56
C GLY A 286 8.49 -7.96 -2.48
N PHE A 287 8.78 -9.20 -2.13
CA PHE A 287 8.41 -10.38 -2.94
C PHE A 287 6.92 -10.71 -2.79
N GLY A 288 6.09 -10.04 -3.59
CA GLY A 288 4.66 -10.26 -3.72
C GLY A 288 4.15 -9.68 -5.06
N PRO A 289 2.85 -9.80 -5.37
CA PRO A 289 2.31 -9.42 -6.68
C PRO A 289 2.67 -7.99 -7.10
N THR A 290 3.02 -7.83 -8.37
CA THR A 290 3.40 -6.56 -8.99
C THR A 290 2.35 -6.11 -9.99
N PRO A 291 1.87 -4.85 -9.95
CA PRO A 291 0.97 -4.32 -10.98
C PRO A 291 1.80 -4.00 -12.23
N ASP A 292 2.04 -5.00 -13.07
CA ASP A 292 2.88 -4.91 -14.27
C ASP A 292 2.16 -4.29 -15.49
N GLY A 293 0.85 -4.06 -15.36
CA GLY A 293 -0.01 -3.50 -16.41
C GLY A 293 -0.55 -4.53 -17.40
N GLU A 294 -0.25 -5.81 -17.21
CA GLU A 294 -0.66 -6.90 -18.12
C GLU A 294 -1.20 -8.12 -17.36
N THR A 295 -0.39 -8.71 -16.47
CA THR A 295 -0.79 -9.81 -15.59
C THR A 295 -1.69 -9.31 -14.47
N LEU A 296 -1.28 -8.22 -13.83
CA LEU A 296 -2.01 -7.52 -12.78
C LEU A 296 -2.07 -6.04 -13.15
N LEU A 297 -3.28 -5.53 -13.37
CA LEU A 297 -3.45 -4.15 -13.82
C LEU A 297 -3.25 -3.14 -12.69
N GLN A 298 -3.63 -3.52 -11.48
CA GLN A 298 -3.52 -2.70 -10.27
C GLN A 298 -3.49 -3.60 -9.04
N GLN A 299 -2.92 -3.08 -7.94
CA GLN A 299 -3.02 -3.78 -6.66
C GLN A 299 -4.49 -3.87 -6.20
N PRO A 300 -4.93 -5.01 -5.63
CA PRO A 300 -6.24 -5.09 -5.03
C PRO A 300 -6.31 -4.24 -3.75
N PHE A 301 -7.53 -3.92 -3.30
CA PHE A 301 -7.78 -3.22 -2.03
C PHE A 301 -7.22 -1.79 -1.95
N GLN A 302 -6.79 -1.22 -3.08
CA GLN A 302 -6.53 0.20 -3.23
C GLN A 302 -7.81 0.93 -3.68
N ASN A 303 -7.82 2.26 -3.61
CA ASN A 303 -8.97 3.07 -4.03
C ASN A 303 -9.28 2.82 -5.51
N GLY A 304 -10.55 2.57 -5.82
CA GLY A 304 -10.97 2.05 -7.12
C GLY A 304 -10.63 0.57 -7.24
N PHE A 305 -11.64 -0.29 -7.20
CA PHE A 305 -11.44 -1.73 -7.42
C PHE A 305 -11.42 -2.05 -8.94
N SER A 306 -10.77 -3.13 -9.35
CA SER A 306 -10.69 -3.50 -10.77
C SER A 306 -12.04 -3.83 -11.41
N ASP A 307 -12.23 -3.36 -12.65
CA ASP A 307 -13.42 -3.58 -13.51
C ASP A 307 -13.45 -4.96 -14.21
N ILE A 308 -12.55 -5.89 -13.89
CA ILE A 308 -12.44 -7.19 -14.60
C ILE A 308 -13.54 -8.18 -14.17
N SER A 309 -13.81 -8.25 -12.86
CA SER A 309 -14.61 -9.30 -12.20
C SER A 309 -15.83 -8.72 -11.46
N THR A 310 -16.55 -7.79 -12.11
CA THR A 310 -17.63 -6.98 -11.50
C THR A 310 -18.94 -7.77 -11.26
N ASP A 311 -19.06 -8.95 -11.83
CA ASP A 311 -20.19 -9.87 -11.74
C ASP A 311 -20.00 -10.99 -10.71
N ILE A 312 -18.85 -11.04 -10.03
CA ILE A 312 -18.53 -12.05 -9.03
C ILE A 312 -19.09 -11.67 -7.65
N PRO A 313 -20.00 -12.48 -7.04
CA PRO A 313 -20.46 -12.26 -5.67
C PRO A 313 -19.32 -12.48 -4.66
N ILE A 314 -19.30 -11.66 -3.61
CA ILE A 314 -18.19 -11.64 -2.62
C ILE A 314 -18.71 -11.78 -1.19
N LEU A 315 -18.12 -12.71 -0.44
CA LEU A 315 -18.21 -12.75 1.02
C LEU A 315 -16.88 -12.28 1.62
N ILE A 316 -16.89 -11.23 2.44
CA ILE A 316 -15.67 -10.64 3.01
C ILE A 316 -15.80 -10.45 4.52
N GLY A 317 -14.71 -10.64 5.28
CA GLY A 317 -14.75 -10.39 6.71
C GLY A 317 -13.41 -10.52 7.39
N THR A 318 -13.42 -10.29 8.69
CA THR A 318 -12.25 -10.21 9.58
C THR A 318 -12.55 -10.89 10.91
N THR A 319 -11.51 -11.12 11.70
CA THR A 319 -11.64 -11.44 13.12
C THR A 319 -11.63 -10.17 13.98
N PHE A 320 -12.08 -10.24 15.23
CA PHE A 320 -12.14 -9.06 16.10
C PHE A 320 -10.75 -8.54 16.54
N ASN A 321 -9.80 -9.43 16.83
CA ASN A 321 -8.47 -9.06 17.30
C ASN A 321 -7.39 -9.15 16.21
N GLU A 322 -7.59 -9.96 15.15
CA GLU A 322 -6.61 -10.20 14.09
C GLU A 322 -5.19 -10.45 14.64
N LEU A 323 -4.20 -9.66 14.21
CA LEU A 323 -2.80 -9.77 14.58
C LEU A 323 -2.41 -8.86 15.76
N GLN A 324 -3.39 -8.31 16.49
CA GLN A 324 -3.11 -7.41 17.60
C GLN A 324 -2.58 -8.15 18.83
N PRO A 325 -1.59 -7.56 19.53
CA PRO A 325 -1.17 -8.08 20.82
C PRO A 325 -2.34 -8.12 21.81
N LEU A 326 -2.64 -9.32 22.31
CA LEU A 326 -3.68 -9.50 23.30
C LEU A 326 -3.25 -8.95 24.66
N ARG A 327 -4.20 -8.38 25.40
CA ARG A 327 -4.00 -7.82 26.74
C ARG A 327 -4.81 -8.52 27.84
N TYR A 328 -5.47 -9.64 27.51
CA TYR A 328 -6.43 -10.32 28.39
C TYR A 328 -5.84 -11.10 29.58
N ASP A 329 -4.51 -11.23 29.65
CA ASP A 329 -3.81 -11.88 30.76
C ASP A 329 -3.30 -10.90 31.81
N GLN A 330 -3.48 -9.61 31.60
CA GLN A 330 -3.09 -8.57 32.55
C GLN A 330 -4.32 -7.73 32.95
N PRO A 331 -4.50 -7.41 34.25
CA PRO A 331 -5.49 -6.43 34.65
C PRO A 331 -5.04 -5.04 34.19
N ILE A 332 -5.89 -4.36 33.43
CA ILE A 332 -5.64 -3.01 32.89
C ILE A 332 -6.78 -2.11 33.34
N THR A 333 -6.46 -0.92 33.86
CA THR A 333 -7.47 0.10 34.17
C THR A 333 -7.81 0.93 32.93
N MET A 334 -8.97 1.61 32.93
CA MET A 334 -9.32 2.55 31.85
C MET A 334 -8.28 3.66 31.66
N ASP A 335 -7.64 4.12 32.72
CA ASP A 335 -6.61 5.16 32.63
C ASP A 335 -5.30 4.63 32.02
N ASP A 336 -4.95 3.38 32.28
CA ASP A 336 -3.78 2.74 31.65
C ASP A 336 -4.02 2.52 30.15
N ALA A 337 -5.20 2.02 29.78
CA ALA A 337 -5.59 1.89 28.38
C ALA A 337 -5.58 3.23 27.66
N ARG A 338 -6.14 4.29 28.27
CA ARG A 338 -6.11 5.65 27.72
C ARG A 338 -4.68 6.15 27.50
N LYS A 339 -3.77 5.93 28.46
CA LYS A 339 -2.36 6.35 28.34
C LYS A 339 -1.66 5.66 27.17
N GLU A 340 -1.90 4.36 26.97
CA GLU A 340 -1.31 3.62 25.86
C GLU A 340 -1.89 4.06 24.51
N LEU A 341 -3.22 4.20 24.41
CA LEU A 341 -3.90 4.70 23.22
C LEU A 341 -3.42 6.11 22.82
N MET A 342 -3.12 6.98 23.78
CA MET A 342 -2.67 8.33 23.50
C MET A 342 -1.32 8.39 22.76
N ARG A 343 -0.51 7.32 22.82
CA ARG A 343 0.71 7.21 22.02
C ARG A 343 0.42 7.04 20.53
N THR A 344 -0.71 6.41 20.19
CA THR A 344 -1.12 6.14 18.81
C THR A 344 -2.10 7.20 18.29
N PHE A 345 -3.15 7.51 19.07
CA PHE A 345 -4.28 8.32 18.63
C PHE A 345 -4.21 9.78 19.09
N GLY A 346 -3.28 10.14 19.98
CA GLY A 346 -3.11 11.51 20.46
C GLY A 346 -4.41 12.15 20.93
N PHE A 347 -4.75 13.32 20.37
CA PHE A 347 -5.99 14.06 20.70
C PHE A 347 -7.28 13.32 20.34
N ASP A 348 -7.24 12.34 19.43
CA ASP A 348 -8.42 11.54 19.06
C ASP A 348 -8.69 10.39 20.03
N THR A 349 -7.86 10.17 21.06
CA THR A 349 -8.02 9.05 22.02
C THR A 349 -9.41 9.00 22.67
N ASN A 350 -9.96 10.14 23.08
CA ASN A 350 -11.31 10.16 23.68
C ASN A 350 -12.40 9.88 22.64
N ASN A 351 -12.21 10.30 21.39
CA ASN A 351 -13.13 9.98 20.29
C ASN A 351 -13.07 8.49 19.96
N TYR A 352 -11.88 7.89 19.97
CA TYR A 352 -11.67 6.44 19.82
C TYR A 352 -12.42 5.67 20.90
N ILE A 353 -12.20 5.98 22.19
CA ILE A 353 -12.86 5.28 23.30
C ILE A 353 -14.38 5.42 23.21
N LYS A 354 -14.89 6.61 22.88
CA LYS A 354 -16.32 6.84 22.68
C LYS A 354 -16.88 6.01 21.53
N ALA A 355 -16.24 6.04 20.37
CA ALA A 355 -16.65 5.26 19.21
C ALA A 355 -16.59 3.74 19.48
N PHE A 356 -15.61 3.30 20.28
CA PHE A 356 -15.51 1.93 20.74
C PHE A 356 -16.70 1.55 21.63
N ALA A 357 -17.02 2.36 22.64
CA ALA A 357 -18.14 2.11 23.53
C ALA A 357 -19.49 2.10 22.81
N GLU A 358 -19.66 2.94 21.78
CA GLU A 358 -20.85 2.91 20.89
C GLU A 358 -20.92 1.58 20.10
N ALA A 359 -19.78 1.10 19.61
CA ALA A 359 -19.70 -0.12 18.81
C ALA A 359 -19.85 -1.39 19.66
N TYR A 360 -19.26 -1.41 20.85
CA TYR A 360 -19.14 -2.58 21.73
C TYR A 360 -19.47 -2.15 23.18
N PRO A 361 -20.75 -2.12 23.59
CA PRO A 361 -21.17 -1.58 24.89
C PRO A 361 -20.59 -2.32 26.11
N ASP A 362 -20.35 -3.62 26.00
CA ASP A 362 -19.87 -4.49 27.09
C ASP A 362 -18.34 -4.68 27.07
N TYR A 363 -17.61 -3.69 26.55
CA TYR A 363 -16.16 -3.77 26.39
C TYR A 363 -15.38 -3.69 27.70
N THR A 364 -14.19 -4.29 27.69
CA THR A 364 -13.18 -4.16 28.76
C THR A 364 -12.06 -3.18 28.36
N PRO A 365 -11.29 -2.62 29.31
CA PRO A 365 -10.10 -1.82 28.98
C PRO A 365 -9.11 -2.55 28.08
N GLN A 366 -9.02 -3.88 28.17
CA GLN A 366 -8.18 -4.72 27.33
C GLN A 366 -8.66 -4.73 25.87
N ASP A 367 -9.97 -4.75 25.63
CA ASP A 367 -10.52 -4.74 24.27
C ASP A 367 -10.13 -3.46 23.49
N LEU A 368 -10.03 -2.32 24.17
CA LEU A 368 -9.57 -1.07 23.57
C LEU A 368 -8.17 -1.18 22.94
N LEU A 369 -7.30 -2.00 23.53
CA LEU A 369 -5.91 -2.17 23.12
C LEU A 369 -5.69 -3.39 22.23
N SER A 370 -6.67 -4.30 22.17
CA SER A 370 -6.54 -5.58 21.46
C SER A 370 -7.41 -5.66 20.20
N ILE A 371 -8.29 -4.70 19.92
CA ILE A 371 -9.06 -4.68 18.66
C ILE A 371 -8.15 -4.46 17.46
N ASP A 372 -8.48 -5.13 16.36
CA ASP A 372 -7.76 -5.01 15.10
C ASP A 372 -7.57 -3.56 14.61
N TRP A 373 -6.32 -3.20 14.31
CA TRP A 373 -5.91 -1.95 13.66
C TRP A 373 -5.36 -2.14 12.24
N LEU A 374 -5.41 -3.34 11.67
CA LEU A 374 -4.71 -3.73 10.44
C LEU A 374 -5.64 -4.10 9.28
N PHE A 375 -6.75 -4.80 9.51
CA PHE A 375 -7.56 -5.38 8.43
C PHE A 375 -8.94 -4.76 8.32
N ARG A 376 -9.63 -4.54 9.44
CA ARG A 376 -11.04 -4.19 9.53
C ARG A 376 -11.37 -2.89 8.81
N ALA A 377 -10.60 -1.83 9.05
CA ALA A 377 -10.80 -0.56 8.35
C ALA A 377 -10.70 -0.72 6.82
N LYS A 378 -9.68 -1.45 6.34
CA LYS A 378 -9.46 -1.69 4.91
C LYS A 378 -10.46 -2.68 4.31
N THR A 379 -10.98 -3.60 5.12
CA THR A 379 -12.11 -4.47 4.75
C THR A 379 -13.39 -3.68 4.54
N ILE A 380 -13.72 -2.73 5.43
CA ILE A 380 -14.90 -1.86 5.27
C ILE A 380 -14.75 -0.99 4.01
N ILE A 381 -13.59 -0.35 3.81
CA ILE A 381 -13.32 0.47 2.61
C ILE A 381 -13.44 -0.38 1.33
N THR A 382 -12.85 -1.58 1.33
CA THR A 382 -12.94 -2.52 0.20
C THR A 382 -14.39 -2.92 -0.07
N ALA A 383 -15.16 -3.24 0.99
CA ALA A 383 -16.55 -3.63 0.85
C ALA A 383 -17.42 -2.47 0.34
N ASP A 384 -17.16 -1.24 0.77
CA ASP A 384 -17.83 -0.04 0.25
C ASP A 384 -17.58 0.11 -1.25
N GLU A 385 -16.31 0.09 -1.68
CA GLU A 385 -15.93 0.23 -3.09
C GLU A 385 -16.55 -0.87 -3.95
N ILE A 386 -16.50 -2.12 -3.50
CA ILE A 386 -17.11 -3.26 -4.21
C ILE A 386 -18.63 -3.06 -4.31
N ALA A 387 -19.30 -2.71 -3.21
CA ALA A 387 -20.76 -2.56 -3.21
C ALA A 387 -21.25 -1.35 -4.03
N GLU A 388 -20.43 -0.29 -4.18
CA GLU A 388 -20.77 0.89 -4.98
C GLU A 388 -20.43 0.73 -6.46
N SER A 389 -19.36 0.00 -6.81
CA SER A 389 -18.85 -0.10 -8.18
C SER A 389 -19.28 -1.35 -8.94
N ARG A 390 -19.76 -2.40 -8.27
CA ARG A 390 -20.01 -3.72 -8.88
C ARG A 390 -21.49 -4.08 -8.91
N ASN A 391 -21.85 -4.90 -9.90
CA ASN A 391 -23.22 -5.38 -10.09
C ASN A 391 -23.57 -6.54 -9.15
N ALA A 392 -22.56 -7.29 -8.71
CA ALA A 392 -22.77 -8.47 -7.87
C ALA A 392 -22.93 -8.11 -6.39
N LYS A 393 -23.73 -8.92 -5.70
CA LYS A 393 -23.99 -8.78 -4.27
C LYS A 393 -22.74 -9.07 -3.46
N THR A 394 -22.59 -8.33 -2.36
CA THR A 394 -21.51 -8.49 -1.38
C THR A 394 -22.10 -8.76 -0.01
N TRP A 395 -21.42 -9.54 0.82
CA TRP A 395 -21.79 -9.81 2.20
C TRP A 395 -20.58 -9.60 3.11
N MET A 396 -20.81 -9.02 4.28
CA MET A 396 -19.75 -8.73 5.23
C MET A 396 -19.98 -9.46 6.55
N TYR A 397 -18.92 -10.06 7.11
CA TYR A 397 -18.95 -10.67 8.44
C TYR A 397 -17.85 -10.15 9.37
N LEU A 398 -18.04 -10.36 10.67
CA LEU A 398 -17.05 -10.20 11.72
C LEU A 398 -17.10 -11.44 12.62
N PHE A 399 -15.98 -12.13 12.77
CA PHE A 399 -15.85 -13.26 13.68
C PHE A 399 -15.42 -12.75 15.07
N THR A 400 -16.22 -13.03 16.10
CA THR A 400 -16.03 -12.48 17.46
C THR A 400 -15.88 -13.55 18.54
N TRP A 401 -16.00 -14.82 18.18
CA TRP A 401 -15.81 -15.94 19.12
C TRP A 401 -14.47 -15.84 19.83
N ARG A 402 -14.49 -15.98 21.16
CA ARG A 402 -13.30 -15.87 22.01
C ARG A 402 -12.75 -17.25 22.36
N SER A 403 -11.46 -17.47 22.12
CA SER A 403 -10.80 -18.70 22.56
C SER A 403 -10.79 -18.80 24.09
N PRO A 404 -11.08 -19.98 24.66
CA PRO A 404 -10.96 -20.19 26.11
C PRO A 404 -9.51 -20.13 26.60
N VAL A 405 -8.52 -20.19 25.70
CA VAL A 405 -7.08 -20.22 26.05
C VAL A 405 -6.52 -18.81 26.15
N ASN A 406 -6.63 -18.02 25.07
CA ASN A 406 -6.04 -16.68 25.01
C ASN A 406 -7.08 -15.55 25.12
N LYS A 407 -8.38 -15.88 25.23
CA LYS A 407 -9.52 -14.97 25.37
C LYS A 407 -9.74 -14.03 24.17
N GLY A 408 -8.97 -14.20 23.09
CA GLY A 408 -9.05 -13.43 21.86
C GLY A 408 -9.77 -14.17 20.74
N SER A 409 -10.25 -13.38 19.77
CA SER A 409 -10.64 -13.80 18.43
C SER A 409 -9.55 -13.36 17.46
N VAL A 410 -8.43 -14.08 17.44
CA VAL A 410 -7.24 -13.70 16.67
C VAL A 410 -7.25 -14.23 15.24
N HIS A 411 -6.31 -13.73 14.45
CA HIS A 411 -6.11 -14.05 13.04
C HIS A 411 -6.12 -15.57 12.78
N GLY A 412 -6.93 -16.00 11.83
CA GLY A 412 -7.04 -17.39 11.39
C GLY A 412 -7.86 -18.31 12.31
N HIS A 413 -8.36 -17.84 13.45
CA HIS A 413 -9.23 -18.66 14.31
C HIS A 413 -10.50 -19.14 13.59
N GLU A 414 -11.05 -18.34 12.68
CA GLU A 414 -12.25 -18.65 11.91
C GLU A 414 -12.07 -19.89 11.00
N LEU A 415 -10.82 -20.25 10.66
CA LEU A 415 -10.52 -21.38 9.77
C LEU A 415 -11.05 -22.70 10.31
N LYS A 416 -10.89 -22.95 11.61
CA LYS A 416 -11.33 -24.22 12.22
C LYS A 416 -12.86 -24.34 12.20
N PHE A 417 -13.58 -23.22 12.14
CA PHE A 417 -15.03 -23.17 12.06
C PHE A 417 -15.51 -23.31 10.61
N CYS A 418 -14.92 -22.56 9.65
CA CYS A 418 -15.34 -22.65 8.25
C CYS A 418 -15.03 -24.02 7.62
N PHE A 419 -13.95 -24.69 8.06
CA PHE A 419 -13.62 -26.04 7.62
C PHE A 419 -14.27 -27.14 8.45
N ASN A 420 -14.95 -26.81 9.53
CA ASN A 420 -15.54 -27.76 10.49
C ASN A 420 -14.52 -28.76 11.06
N THR A 421 -13.35 -28.25 11.47
CA THR A 421 -12.20 -29.05 11.93
C THR A 421 -11.90 -28.86 13.42
N LEU A 422 -12.87 -28.43 14.23
CA LEU A 422 -12.66 -28.25 15.68
C LEU A 422 -12.20 -29.51 16.42
N HIS A 423 -12.52 -30.71 15.91
CA HIS A 423 -11.98 -31.98 16.42
C HIS A 423 -10.44 -32.10 16.33
N ARG A 424 -9.78 -31.21 15.58
CA ARG A 424 -8.31 -31.09 15.45
C ARG A 424 -7.78 -29.78 16.04
N ALA A 425 -8.58 -29.03 16.79
CA ALA A 425 -8.19 -27.70 17.23
C ALA A 425 -6.99 -27.69 18.18
N GLY A 426 -6.69 -28.83 18.81
CA GLY A 426 -5.46 -29.07 19.56
C GLY A 426 -5.35 -28.13 20.77
N HIS A 427 -4.17 -27.56 20.99
CA HIS A 427 -3.90 -26.72 22.16
C HIS A 427 -4.73 -25.42 22.22
N ASP A 428 -5.22 -24.90 21.09
CA ASP A 428 -5.97 -23.62 21.09
C ASP A 428 -7.44 -23.76 21.51
N LEU A 429 -7.97 -24.99 21.44
CA LEU A 429 -9.31 -25.36 21.89
C LEU A 429 -9.30 -26.87 22.21
N PRO A 430 -8.74 -27.27 23.37
CA PRO A 430 -8.54 -28.68 23.72
C PRO A 430 -9.85 -29.44 23.89
N GLU A 431 -10.89 -28.75 24.39
CA GLU A 431 -12.23 -29.31 24.58
C GLU A 431 -13.28 -28.35 23.99
N PRO A 432 -13.66 -28.52 22.71
CA PRO A 432 -14.73 -27.74 22.10
C PRO A 432 -16.07 -27.99 22.81
N SER A 433 -16.75 -26.92 23.20
CA SER A 433 -18.11 -27.00 23.74
C SER A 433 -19.14 -27.33 22.65
N GLU A 434 -20.35 -27.72 23.05
CA GLU A 434 -21.46 -27.90 22.10
C GLU A 434 -21.76 -26.62 21.30
N ALA A 435 -21.60 -25.45 21.92
CA ALA A 435 -21.78 -24.16 21.26
C ALA A 435 -20.70 -23.92 20.20
N ASP A 436 -19.46 -24.32 20.45
CA ASP A 436 -18.36 -24.24 19.47
C ASP A 436 -18.64 -25.15 18.27
N LEU A 437 -19.03 -26.40 18.53
CA LEU A 437 -19.38 -27.37 17.48
C LEU A 437 -20.55 -26.88 16.63
N LYS A 438 -21.59 -26.30 17.25
CA LYS A 438 -22.72 -25.70 16.55
C LYS A 438 -22.32 -24.51 15.70
N LEU A 439 -21.42 -23.65 16.20
CA LEU A 439 -20.89 -22.53 15.42
C LEU A 439 -20.08 -23.01 14.22
N ALA A 440 -19.25 -24.04 14.37
CA ALA A 440 -18.48 -24.62 13.26
C ALA A 440 -19.40 -25.27 12.21
N ASP A 441 -20.44 -25.98 12.63
CA ASP A 441 -21.45 -26.50 11.71
C ASP A 441 -22.16 -25.37 10.95
N THR A 442 -22.55 -24.31 11.65
CA THR A 442 -23.20 -23.13 11.08
C THR A 442 -22.30 -22.44 10.05
N MET A 443 -21.06 -22.11 10.40
CA MET A 443 -20.13 -21.42 9.50
C MET A 443 -19.76 -22.28 8.29
N SER A 444 -19.45 -23.55 8.47
CA SER A 444 -19.15 -24.43 7.31
C SER A 444 -20.37 -24.59 6.37
N ASN A 445 -21.60 -24.62 6.90
CA ASN A 445 -22.81 -24.59 6.08
C ASN A 445 -22.98 -23.25 5.33
N VAL A 446 -22.65 -22.11 5.94
CA VAL A 446 -22.67 -20.80 5.28
C VAL A 446 -21.71 -20.77 4.09
N TRP A 447 -20.47 -21.22 4.27
CA TRP A 447 -19.46 -21.24 3.21
C TRP A 447 -19.90 -22.14 2.05
N ALA A 448 -20.42 -23.33 2.36
CA ALA A 448 -20.96 -24.24 1.35
C ALA A 448 -22.20 -23.68 0.64
N GLN A 449 -23.09 -23.00 1.36
CA GLN A 449 -24.30 -22.39 0.82
C GLN A 449 -23.98 -21.20 -0.09
N PHE A 450 -23.02 -20.36 0.31
CA PHE A 450 -22.48 -19.31 -0.53
C PHE A 450 -21.87 -19.91 -1.80
N ALA A 451 -21.07 -20.98 -1.70
CA ALA A 451 -20.53 -21.65 -2.88
C ALA A 451 -21.63 -22.17 -3.82
N LYS A 452 -22.74 -22.70 -3.27
CA LYS A 452 -23.90 -23.18 -4.05
C LYS A 452 -24.57 -22.07 -4.85
N THR A 453 -24.90 -20.96 -4.20
CA THR A 453 -25.90 -20.01 -4.74
C THR A 453 -25.37 -18.58 -4.92
N GLY A 454 -24.25 -18.26 -4.27
CA GLY A 454 -23.76 -16.89 -4.15
C GLY A 454 -24.41 -16.15 -2.99
N ASP A 455 -25.36 -16.75 -2.27
CA ASP A 455 -26.04 -16.19 -1.11
C ASP A 455 -25.69 -17.01 0.14
N PRO A 456 -25.18 -16.40 1.24
CA PRO A 456 -24.76 -17.11 2.44
C PRO A 456 -25.91 -17.50 3.38
N ASN A 457 -27.16 -17.11 3.10
CA ASN A 457 -28.28 -17.36 4.00
C ASN A 457 -28.59 -18.86 4.16
N ILE A 458 -28.64 -19.32 5.42
CA ILE A 458 -29.12 -20.64 5.82
C ILE A 458 -30.23 -20.50 6.86
N ALA A 459 -31.06 -21.53 7.01
CA ALA A 459 -32.26 -21.47 7.87
C ALA A 459 -31.97 -21.19 9.35
N SER A 460 -30.77 -21.51 9.85
CA SER A 460 -30.38 -21.29 11.25
C SER A 460 -29.90 -19.88 11.56
N LEU A 461 -29.72 -19.02 10.54
CA LEU A 461 -29.26 -17.64 10.72
C LEU A 461 -30.42 -16.65 10.70
N PRO A 462 -30.27 -15.48 11.37
CA PRO A 462 -31.10 -14.32 11.06
C PRO A 462 -30.96 -13.95 9.57
N SER A 463 -31.99 -13.29 9.02
CA SER A 463 -31.96 -12.84 7.63
C SER A 463 -30.78 -11.91 7.40
N TRP A 464 -29.86 -12.33 6.52
CA TRP A 464 -28.63 -11.60 6.21
C TRP A 464 -28.77 -10.91 4.85
N GLN A 465 -29.01 -9.61 4.87
CA GLN A 465 -29.13 -8.84 3.62
C GLN A 465 -27.76 -8.61 2.97
N PRO A 466 -27.71 -8.38 1.65
CA PRO A 466 -26.49 -7.92 1.00
C PRO A 466 -26.01 -6.60 1.62
N TYR A 467 -24.70 -6.52 1.80
CA TYR A 467 -24.00 -5.33 2.25
C TYR A 467 -24.13 -4.19 1.23
N THR A 468 -24.42 -3.01 1.73
CA THR A 468 -24.24 -1.73 1.04
C THR A 468 -23.56 -0.78 2.01
N LYS A 469 -22.85 0.22 1.50
CA LYS A 469 -22.26 1.27 2.35
C LYS A 469 -23.30 1.97 3.24
N ALA A 470 -24.53 2.14 2.72
CA ALA A 470 -25.62 2.76 3.43
C ALA A 470 -26.15 1.88 4.59
N ASN A 471 -26.44 0.60 4.35
CA ASN A 471 -26.99 -0.29 5.40
C ASN A 471 -25.91 -0.81 6.36
N GLY A 472 -24.68 -1.00 5.89
CA GLY A 472 -23.59 -1.58 6.65
C GLY A 472 -23.88 -2.98 7.21
N GLU A 473 -24.68 -3.79 6.51
CA GLU A 473 -25.12 -5.09 7.02
C GLU A 473 -23.95 -6.01 7.36
N LEU A 474 -23.86 -6.43 8.63
CA LEU A 474 -22.76 -7.21 9.17
C LEU A 474 -23.29 -8.44 9.90
N MET A 475 -22.90 -9.64 9.45
CA MET A 475 -23.06 -10.86 10.22
C MET A 475 -21.97 -10.95 11.29
N VAL A 476 -22.35 -11.02 12.55
CA VAL A 476 -21.45 -11.28 13.67
C VAL A 476 -21.50 -12.77 13.98
N PHE A 477 -20.39 -13.47 13.74
CA PHE A 477 -20.25 -14.89 14.07
C PHE A 477 -19.71 -15.05 15.50
N ASP A 478 -20.59 -15.57 16.35
CA ASP A 478 -20.31 -15.98 17.72
C ASP A 478 -21.25 -17.15 18.07
N HIS A 479 -21.20 -17.68 19.30
CA HIS A 479 -22.15 -18.71 19.78
C HIS A 479 -23.61 -18.33 19.52
N GLN A 480 -23.91 -17.03 19.59
CA GLN A 480 -25.14 -16.44 19.05
C GLN A 480 -24.81 -15.56 17.84
N CYS A 481 -25.11 -16.06 16.64
CA CYS A 481 -24.96 -15.27 15.43
C CYS A 481 -26.00 -14.15 15.35
N THR A 482 -25.58 -12.93 15.03
CA THR A 482 -26.47 -11.75 14.99
C THR A 482 -26.18 -10.86 13.77
N ILE A 483 -27.18 -10.09 13.35
CA ILE A 483 -27.00 -9.01 12.37
C ILE A 483 -26.82 -7.69 13.10
N ARG A 484 -25.83 -6.90 12.66
CA ARG A 484 -25.64 -5.50 13.08
C ARG A 484 -25.47 -4.61 11.85
N ASN A 485 -25.75 -3.32 12.00
CA ASN A 485 -25.65 -2.35 10.90
C ASN A 485 -24.63 -1.27 11.26
N ASN A 486 -23.54 -1.19 10.48
CA ASN A 486 -22.46 -0.21 10.67
C ASN A 486 -21.97 -0.06 12.13
N PRO A 487 -21.81 -1.14 12.93
CA PRO A 487 -21.60 -0.99 14.36
C PRO A 487 -20.29 -0.28 14.70
N ASP A 488 -19.23 -0.50 13.92
CA ASP A 488 -17.87 -0.07 14.21
C ASP A 488 -17.29 0.93 13.19
N ARG A 489 -18.09 1.44 12.23
CA ARG A 489 -17.60 2.30 11.14
C ARG A 489 -16.84 3.54 11.64
N LYS A 490 -17.38 4.26 12.62
CA LYS A 490 -16.72 5.46 13.18
C LYS A 490 -15.39 5.13 13.84
N LEU A 491 -15.35 4.04 14.60
CA LEU A 491 -14.13 3.55 15.25
C LEU A 491 -13.07 3.23 14.21
N GLN A 492 -13.45 2.51 13.16
CA GLN A 492 -12.56 2.10 12.09
C GLN A 492 -12.06 3.27 11.24
N GLN A 493 -12.83 4.35 11.08
CA GLN A 493 -12.35 5.59 10.46
C GLN A 493 -11.26 6.28 11.28
N ILE A 494 -11.37 6.27 12.62
CA ILE A 494 -10.33 6.81 13.50
C ILE A 494 -9.07 5.94 13.42
N ILE A 495 -9.22 4.61 13.47
CA ILE A 495 -8.12 3.67 13.28
C ILE A 495 -7.43 3.91 11.94
N ASP A 496 -8.19 3.99 10.85
CA ASP A 496 -7.67 4.19 9.50
C ASP A 496 -6.78 5.43 9.41
N LYS A 497 -7.30 6.55 9.90
CA LYS A 497 -6.64 7.87 9.90
C LYS A 497 -5.27 7.82 10.57
N HIS A 498 -5.12 7.10 11.68
CA HIS A 498 -3.89 7.11 12.48
C HIS A 498 -2.94 5.97 12.11
N CYS A 499 -3.47 4.78 11.82
CA CYS A 499 -2.66 3.59 11.57
C CYS A 499 -2.16 3.51 10.12
N PHE A 500 -2.79 4.22 9.17
CA PHE A 500 -2.42 4.19 7.75
C PHE A 500 -1.97 5.55 7.18
N GLN A 501 -1.77 6.57 8.03
CA GLN A 501 -1.30 7.90 7.58
C GLN A 501 -0.01 7.81 6.74
N GLN A 502 0.95 6.97 7.15
CA GLN A 502 2.21 6.78 6.42
C GLN A 502 2.01 6.16 5.03
N LEU A 503 0.95 5.36 4.83
CA LEU A 503 0.62 4.83 3.50
C LEU A 503 0.10 5.94 2.59
N ASP A 504 -0.75 6.81 3.11
CA ASP A 504 -1.27 7.94 2.33
C ASP A 504 -0.16 8.93 2.01
N GLU A 505 0.75 9.18 2.96
CA GLU A 505 1.99 9.94 2.73
C GLU A 505 2.90 9.27 1.70
N PHE A 506 3.11 7.94 1.78
CA PHE A 506 3.89 7.17 0.81
C PHE A 506 3.27 7.24 -0.60
N ARG A 507 1.94 7.08 -0.72
CA ARG A 507 1.21 7.20 -1.99
C ARG A 507 1.32 8.59 -2.58
N GLN A 508 1.22 9.63 -1.75
CA GLN A 508 1.45 11.01 -2.17
C GLN A 508 2.91 11.21 -2.61
N ASP A 509 3.87 10.61 -1.92
CA ASP A 509 5.29 10.68 -2.27
C ASP A 509 5.63 9.98 -3.61
N GLN A 510 4.95 8.89 -3.98
CA GLN A 510 5.11 8.25 -5.30
C GLN A 510 4.56 9.11 -6.45
N LYS A 511 3.70 10.08 -6.16
CA LYS A 511 3.17 11.05 -7.15
C LYS A 511 4.00 12.33 -7.23
N ARG A 512 4.97 12.53 -6.33
CA ARG A 512 5.80 13.74 -6.26
C ARG A 512 7.06 13.59 -7.11
N LEU A 513 7.37 14.62 -7.88
CA LEU A 513 8.50 14.65 -8.79
C LEU A 513 9.77 14.95 -8.00
N LYS A 514 10.88 14.27 -8.31
CA LYS A 514 12.16 14.44 -7.61
C LYS A 514 13.24 14.96 -8.55
N LEU A 515 13.95 16.00 -8.11
CA LEU A 515 15.16 16.52 -8.73
C LEU A 515 16.35 16.34 -7.77
N SER A 516 17.55 16.08 -8.28
CA SER A 516 18.74 15.89 -7.43
C SER A 516 20.01 16.40 -8.09
N ILE A 517 20.89 17.00 -7.28
CA ILE A 517 22.24 17.41 -7.66
C ILE A 517 23.19 17.11 -6.50
N GLY A 518 24.15 16.21 -6.73
CA GLY A 518 25.02 15.69 -5.67
C GLY A 518 24.20 15.09 -4.52
N ASN A 519 24.40 15.60 -3.31
CA ASN A 519 23.67 15.20 -2.10
C ASN A 519 22.41 16.04 -1.83
N VAL A 520 22.07 16.97 -2.72
CA VAL A 520 20.88 17.82 -2.62
C VAL A 520 19.72 17.16 -3.37
N THR A 521 18.56 17.10 -2.73
CA THR A 521 17.32 16.56 -3.30
C THR A 521 16.19 17.57 -3.12
N MET A 522 15.43 17.82 -4.19
CA MET A 522 14.20 18.60 -4.16
C MET A 522 13.01 17.71 -4.55
N LYS A 523 11.90 17.79 -3.80
CA LYS A 523 10.62 17.15 -4.17
C LYS A 523 9.58 18.21 -4.51
N ILE A 524 8.84 18.03 -5.60
CA ILE A 524 7.82 18.94 -6.10
C ILE A 524 6.48 18.22 -6.25
N ASP A 525 5.40 18.86 -5.82
CA ASP A 525 4.04 18.34 -5.92
C ASP A 525 3.30 19.01 -7.09
N ALA A 526 3.09 18.24 -8.16
CA ALA A 526 2.37 18.70 -9.34
C ALA A 526 0.86 18.74 -9.16
N GLU A 527 0.28 17.99 -8.22
CA GLU A 527 -1.17 18.00 -8.00
C GLU A 527 -1.60 19.23 -7.19
N ASN A 528 -0.68 19.84 -6.42
CA ASN A 528 -0.95 20.95 -5.52
C ASN A 528 -0.11 22.20 -5.85
N GLY A 529 -0.42 22.86 -6.97
CA GLY A 529 0.15 24.16 -7.34
C GLY A 529 1.60 24.11 -7.85
N GLY A 530 2.16 22.93 -8.10
CA GLY A 530 3.59 22.82 -8.41
C GLY A 530 4.48 23.31 -7.26
N LYS A 531 4.07 23.01 -6.02
CA LYS A 531 4.74 23.46 -4.79
C LYS A 531 6.00 22.64 -4.54
N ILE A 532 7.09 23.29 -4.16
CA ILE A 532 8.30 22.61 -3.69
C ILE A 532 8.05 22.17 -2.25
N MET A 533 8.02 20.87 -2.03
CA MET A 533 7.61 20.23 -0.77
C MET A 533 8.79 19.99 0.17
N SER A 534 9.96 19.72 -0.40
CA SER A 534 11.13 19.31 0.35
C SER A 534 12.36 19.75 -0.39
N LEU A 535 13.36 20.23 0.35
CA LEU A 535 14.70 20.50 -0.14
C LEU A 535 15.71 20.04 0.92
N LYS A 536 16.35 18.92 0.64
CA LYS A 536 17.27 18.25 1.57
C LYS A 536 18.70 18.27 1.09
N CYS A 537 19.64 18.31 2.02
CA CYS A 537 21.05 18.04 1.76
C CYS A 537 21.54 17.01 2.78
N GLY A 538 22.10 15.88 2.31
CA GLY A 538 22.56 14.80 3.21
C GLY A 538 21.45 14.22 4.11
N GLY A 539 20.20 14.30 3.67
CA GLY A 539 19.02 13.83 4.42
C GLY A 539 18.37 14.86 5.36
N GLN A 540 19.05 15.98 5.65
CA GLN A 540 18.52 17.07 6.49
C GLN A 540 17.65 18.02 5.66
N GLU A 541 16.53 18.46 6.22
CA GLU A 541 15.52 19.30 5.56
C GLU A 541 15.73 20.79 5.86
N VAL A 542 15.49 21.66 4.85
CA VAL A 542 15.54 23.12 5.01
C VAL A 542 14.15 23.77 4.90
N ILE A 543 13.18 23.10 4.27
CA ILE A 543 11.81 23.59 4.12
C ILE A 543 10.98 23.23 5.36
N SER A 544 10.20 24.18 5.88
CA SER A 544 9.34 23.94 7.05
C SER A 544 8.32 22.83 6.78
N GLN A 545 8.25 21.83 7.68
CA GLN A 545 7.34 20.68 7.61
C GLN A 545 6.12 20.84 8.55
N SER A 546 5.57 22.06 8.63
CA SER A 546 4.42 22.37 9.49
C SER A 546 3.23 21.43 9.26
N ARG A 547 2.45 21.17 10.32
CA ARG A 547 1.22 20.34 10.28
C ARG A 547 0.09 20.93 9.42
N TRP A 548 0.23 22.18 8.99
CA TRP A 548 -0.75 22.90 8.17
C TRP A 548 -0.23 23.00 6.72
N PRO A 549 -0.88 22.37 5.72
CA PRO A 549 -0.38 22.32 4.33
C PRO A 549 -0.15 23.70 3.68
N GLU A 550 -0.92 24.71 4.08
CA GLU A 550 -0.77 26.11 3.66
C GLU A 550 0.49 26.80 4.22
N SER A 551 1.04 26.26 5.31
CA SER A 551 2.19 26.81 6.05
C SER A 551 3.51 26.15 5.67
N PHE A 552 3.53 25.41 4.56
CA PHE A 552 4.67 24.59 4.15
C PHE A 552 5.01 24.82 2.66
N GLY A 553 6.27 24.53 2.32
CA GLY A 553 6.77 24.51 0.94
C GLY A 553 7.18 25.87 0.37
N SER A 554 7.68 25.84 -0.87
CA SER A 554 7.88 27.03 -1.70
C SER A 554 6.83 27.10 -2.81
N THR A 555 6.24 28.29 -2.97
CA THR A 555 5.15 28.58 -3.92
C THR A 555 5.49 29.80 -4.76
N PHE A 556 4.69 30.02 -5.81
CA PHE A 556 4.84 31.12 -6.74
C PHE A 556 3.49 31.81 -6.95
N TRP A 557 3.48 33.12 -6.76
CA TRP A 557 2.32 33.98 -6.95
C TRP A 557 2.67 35.14 -7.89
N THR A 558 1.65 35.89 -8.28
CA THR A 558 1.79 37.14 -9.04
C THR A 558 1.78 38.33 -8.09
N SER A 559 2.46 39.41 -8.44
CA SER A 559 2.50 40.65 -7.68
C SER A 559 2.01 41.84 -8.55
N PRO A 560 1.36 42.87 -7.97
CA PRO A 560 1.17 43.13 -6.53
C PRO A 560 0.05 42.29 -5.90
N GLN A 561 0.15 42.01 -4.59
CA GLN A 561 -0.84 41.18 -3.88
C GLN A 561 -2.25 41.69 -4.08
N LYS A 562 -2.47 43.01 -4.04
CA LYS A 562 -3.78 43.67 -4.12
C LYS A 562 -4.67 43.27 -5.32
N GLU A 563 -4.11 42.68 -6.37
CA GLU A 563 -4.89 42.19 -7.53
C GLU A 563 -5.67 40.91 -7.21
N TRP A 564 -5.25 40.18 -6.18
CA TRP A 564 -5.89 38.99 -5.65
C TRP A 564 -6.03 39.08 -4.13
N ASN A 565 -7.23 38.81 -3.62
CA ASN A 565 -7.43 38.77 -2.17
C ASN A 565 -6.97 37.41 -1.63
N TRP A 566 -6.79 37.30 -0.31
CA TRP A 566 -6.63 36.00 0.33
C TRP A 566 -7.95 35.21 0.26
N PRO A 567 -7.94 33.91 -0.12
CA PRO A 567 -6.77 33.05 -0.40
C PRO A 567 -6.16 33.27 -1.80
N PRO A 568 -4.89 32.88 -2.02
CA PRO A 568 -4.21 33.03 -3.32
C PRO A 568 -4.96 32.36 -4.48
N VAL A 569 -4.56 32.74 -5.68
CA VAL A 569 -5.12 32.22 -6.94
C VAL A 569 -5.04 30.69 -6.98
N PRO A 570 -6.18 29.96 -7.06
CA PRO A 570 -6.20 28.50 -7.00
C PRO A 570 -5.36 27.82 -8.08
N GLU A 571 -5.36 28.34 -9.31
CA GLU A 571 -4.60 27.80 -10.44
C GLU A 571 -3.08 27.83 -10.20
N TYR A 572 -2.59 28.72 -9.34
CA TYR A 572 -1.17 28.86 -9.05
C TYR A 572 -0.76 28.17 -7.74
N ASP A 573 -1.70 28.03 -6.81
CA ASP A 573 -1.41 27.61 -5.43
C ASP A 573 -1.92 26.20 -5.08
N LYS A 574 -3.02 25.73 -5.68
CA LYS A 574 -3.72 24.51 -5.24
C LYS A 574 -4.14 23.56 -6.35
N GLN A 575 -4.33 24.03 -7.59
CA GLN A 575 -4.71 23.16 -8.69
C GLN A 575 -3.51 22.41 -9.28
N SER A 576 -3.79 21.35 -10.03
CA SER A 576 -2.78 20.50 -10.62
C SER A 576 -2.11 21.16 -11.83
N TYR A 577 -0.82 20.91 -12.00
CA TYR A 577 -0.04 21.35 -13.15
C TYR A 577 0.15 20.17 -14.11
N SER A 578 0.12 20.44 -15.42
CA SER A 578 0.60 19.47 -16.41
C SER A 578 2.13 19.38 -16.34
N VAL A 579 2.67 18.18 -16.49
CA VAL A 579 4.11 17.90 -16.33
C VAL A 579 4.71 17.42 -17.65
N GLU A 580 5.85 17.98 -18.04
CA GLU A 580 6.68 17.58 -19.16
C GLU A 580 8.14 17.45 -18.69
N GLN A 581 8.86 16.42 -19.16
CA GLN A 581 10.30 16.31 -18.97
C GLN A 581 10.99 16.42 -20.32
N LYS A 582 11.87 17.42 -20.46
CA LYS A 582 12.54 17.72 -21.73
C LYS A 582 13.93 18.27 -21.47
N ASP A 583 14.93 17.75 -22.19
CA ASP A 583 16.32 18.23 -22.15
C ASP A 583 16.91 18.33 -20.73
N GLY A 584 16.56 17.35 -19.87
CA GLY A 584 17.00 17.33 -18.46
C GLY A 584 16.30 18.35 -17.55
N GLN A 585 15.24 18.99 -18.05
CA GLN A 585 14.41 19.92 -17.29
C GLN A 585 13.06 19.30 -16.96
N LEU A 586 12.54 19.63 -15.79
CA LEU A 586 11.17 19.34 -15.40
C LEU A 586 10.32 20.60 -15.58
N ILE A 587 9.36 20.55 -16.48
CA ILE A 587 8.52 21.68 -16.87
C ILE A 587 7.11 21.43 -16.37
N MET A 588 6.57 22.38 -15.62
CA MET A 588 5.24 22.31 -15.05
C MET A 588 4.44 23.51 -15.52
N THR A 589 3.23 23.29 -16.03
CA THR A 589 2.39 24.36 -16.59
C THR A 589 1.01 24.36 -15.94
N SER A 590 0.57 25.52 -15.46
CA SER A 590 -0.75 25.70 -14.84
C SER A 590 -1.87 25.82 -15.89
N GLN A 591 -3.10 25.79 -15.41
CA GLN A 591 -4.24 26.36 -16.13
C GLN A 591 -4.10 27.89 -16.23
N VAL A 592 -4.83 28.50 -17.16
CA VAL A 592 -4.95 29.97 -17.23
C VAL A 592 -5.88 30.42 -16.11
N ASN A 593 -5.47 31.41 -15.32
CA ASN A 593 -6.40 32.03 -14.38
C ASN A 593 -7.33 32.99 -15.13
N ASN A 594 -8.64 32.76 -15.05
CA ASN A 594 -9.63 33.55 -15.80
C ASN A 594 -9.76 35.02 -15.35
N LYS A 595 -9.36 35.35 -14.12
CA LYS A 595 -9.46 36.71 -13.56
C LYS A 595 -8.25 37.57 -13.95
N LEU A 596 -7.05 37.04 -13.69
CA LEU A 596 -5.79 37.73 -13.92
C LEU A 596 -5.28 37.54 -15.35
N GLY A 597 -5.73 36.50 -16.05
CA GLY A 597 -5.41 36.27 -17.46
C GLY A 597 -3.99 35.73 -17.69
N PHE A 598 -3.32 35.24 -16.65
CA PHE A 598 -1.97 34.67 -16.78
C PHE A 598 -1.97 33.15 -16.68
N ARG A 599 -0.99 32.56 -17.36
CA ARG A 599 -0.57 31.16 -17.16
C ARG A 599 0.82 31.15 -16.54
N VAL A 600 1.00 30.29 -15.54
CA VAL A 600 2.29 30.09 -14.88
C VAL A 600 2.96 28.85 -15.45
N ARG A 601 4.24 28.96 -15.76
CA ARG A 601 5.14 27.84 -15.99
C ARG A 601 6.25 27.84 -14.94
N LYS A 602 6.57 26.67 -14.40
CA LYS A 602 7.70 26.44 -13.50
C LYS A 602 8.64 25.43 -14.16
N THR A 603 9.86 25.84 -14.45
CA THR A 603 10.88 24.98 -15.03
C THR A 603 11.97 24.74 -14.01
N PHE A 604 12.20 23.48 -13.66
CA PHE A 604 13.23 23.06 -12.72
C PHE A 604 14.36 22.38 -13.48
N SER A 605 15.59 22.75 -13.15
CA SER A 605 16.79 22.12 -13.68
C SER A 605 17.92 22.20 -12.66
N THR A 606 19.04 21.56 -12.98
CA THR A 606 20.25 21.57 -12.13
C THR A 606 21.43 22.07 -12.94
N ASP A 607 22.34 22.78 -12.29
CA ASP A 607 23.62 23.19 -12.87
C ASP A 607 24.78 22.47 -12.16
N PRO A 608 25.31 21.39 -12.76
CA PRO A 608 26.41 20.63 -12.18
C PRO A 608 27.71 21.46 -12.01
N LYS A 609 27.87 22.58 -12.72
CA LYS A 609 29.12 23.36 -12.67
C LYS A 609 29.31 24.07 -11.34
N ASP A 610 28.23 24.58 -10.77
CA ASP A 610 28.28 25.37 -9.54
C ASP A 610 27.49 24.75 -8.38
N GLY A 611 26.68 23.73 -8.66
CA GLY A 611 25.88 22.98 -7.68
C GLY A 611 24.46 23.52 -7.49
N ALA A 612 23.98 24.42 -8.36
CA ALA A 612 22.69 25.07 -8.20
C ALA A 612 21.51 24.16 -8.62
N ILE A 613 20.39 24.31 -7.92
CA ILE A 613 19.07 24.01 -8.48
C ILE A 613 18.52 25.31 -9.07
N ILE A 614 18.12 25.28 -10.34
CA ILE A 614 17.58 26.43 -11.06
C ILE A 614 16.07 26.28 -11.13
N VAL A 615 15.35 27.30 -10.70
CA VAL A 615 13.90 27.40 -10.89
C VAL A 615 13.60 28.63 -11.72
N THR A 616 13.12 28.42 -12.94
CA THR A 616 12.64 29.50 -13.82
C THR A 616 11.13 29.55 -13.78
N TYR A 617 10.59 30.68 -13.34
CA TYR A 617 9.19 31.01 -13.35
C TYR A 617 8.86 31.81 -14.60
N SER A 618 7.83 31.42 -15.33
CA SER A 618 7.34 32.19 -16.48
C SER A 618 5.87 32.53 -16.33
N LEU A 619 5.53 33.77 -16.69
CA LEU A 619 4.18 34.30 -16.74
C LEU A 619 3.85 34.64 -18.19
N THR A 620 2.89 33.96 -18.79
CA THR A 620 2.37 34.27 -20.12
C THR A 620 1.04 35.01 -20.00
N ASN A 621 0.91 36.16 -20.64
CA ASN A 621 -0.37 36.88 -20.72
C ASN A 621 -1.28 36.22 -21.76
N GLU A 622 -2.26 35.47 -21.29
CA GLU A 622 -3.23 34.74 -22.10
C GLU A 622 -4.52 35.56 -22.33
N SER A 623 -4.59 36.79 -21.81
CA SER A 623 -5.71 37.70 -22.02
C SER A 623 -5.59 38.47 -23.33
N SER A 624 -6.68 39.11 -23.75
CA SER A 624 -6.73 39.99 -24.94
C SER A 624 -6.20 41.40 -24.68
N GLU A 625 -5.78 41.72 -23.46
CA GLU A 625 -5.39 43.07 -23.04
C GLU A 625 -3.93 43.09 -22.56
N THR A 626 -3.29 44.26 -22.61
CA THR A 626 -1.98 44.43 -21.97
C THR A 626 -2.16 44.47 -20.46
N ARG A 627 -1.36 43.70 -19.72
CA ARG A 627 -1.44 43.59 -18.27
C ARG A 627 -0.09 43.79 -17.62
N GLN A 628 -0.06 44.41 -16.45
CA GLN A 628 1.16 44.50 -15.64
C GLN A 628 1.21 43.38 -14.61
N VAL A 629 2.39 42.80 -14.41
CA VAL A 629 2.59 41.74 -13.43
C VAL A 629 4.06 41.65 -13.03
N ALA A 630 4.31 41.24 -11.79
CA ALA A 630 5.62 40.83 -11.32
C ALA A 630 5.58 39.35 -10.85
N PRO A 631 6.64 38.57 -11.09
CA PRO A 631 6.79 37.23 -10.54
C PRO A 631 7.18 37.32 -9.05
N TRP A 632 6.60 36.49 -8.21
CA TRP A 632 6.82 36.53 -6.76
C TRP A 632 6.92 35.12 -6.20
N GLU A 633 8.09 34.76 -5.67
CA GLU A 633 8.33 33.43 -5.09
C GLU A 633 8.53 33.53 -3.58
N ILE A 634 7.94 32.55 -2.89
CA ILE A 634 7.82 32.53 -1.44
C ILE A 634 8.30 31.17 -0.95
N THR A 635 9.37 31.15 -0.15
CA THR A 635 9.91 29.93 0.45
C THR A 635 9.67 29.90 1.96
N ARG A 636 9.02 28.86 2.49
CA ARG A 636 8.79 28.72 3.94
C ARG A 636 9.88 27.87 4.61
N VAL A 637 10.58 28.46 5.56
CA VAL A 637 11.66 27.84 6.34
C VAL A 637 11.32 27.81 7.84
N PRO A 638 11.90 26.87 8.61
CA PRO A 638 11.73 26.86 10.06
C PRO A 638 12.21 28.16 10.72
N ASN A 639 11.57 28.53 11.82
CA ASN A 639 11.96 29.71 12.59
C ASN A 639 13.14 29.40 13.54
N GLU A 640 13.10 28.25 14.21
CA GLU A 640 13.99 27.94 15.33
C GLU A 640 15.48 27.91 14.95
N ARG A 641 16.30 28.57 15.78
CA ARG A 641 17.78 28.57 15.70
C ARG A 641 18.31 28.91 14.29
N SER A 642 17.65 29.85 13.62
CA SER A 642 18.01 30.26 12.27
C SER A 642 18.49 31.70 12.17
N LEU A 643 19.12 32.05 11.06
CA LEU A 643 19.53 33.41 10.71
C LEU A 643 19.08 33.70 9.28
N ILE A 644 18.50 34.88 9.07
CA ILE A 644 18.12 35.38 7.75
C ILE A 644 18.97 36.60 7.45
N PHE A 645 19.53 36.67 6.25
CA PHE A 645 20.44 37.74 5.94
C PHE A 645 20.58 37.99 4.45
N PHE A 646 20.80 39.26 4.12
CA PHE A 646 20.92 39.78 2.76
C PHE A 646 21.69 41.11 2.78
N GLU A 647 22.23 41.50 1.63
CA GLU A 647 22.98 42.75 1.47
C GLU A 647 22.02 43.94 1.31
N ALA A 648 21.75 44.62 2.42
CA ALA A 648 21.05 45.90 2.46
C ALA A 648 21.43 46.63 3.77
N PRO A 649 21.51 47.97 3.80
CA PRO A 649 21.57 48.69 5.07
C PRO A 649 20.33 48.41 5.92
N SER A 650 20.47 48.05 7.20
CA SER A 650 19.30 47.77 8.05
C SER A 650 18.34 48.96 8.16
N ASP A 651 18.87 50.19 8.09
CA ASP A 651 18.09 51.43 8.08
C ASP A 651 17.26 51.64 6.81
N SER A 652 17.55 50.92 5.73
CA SER A 652 16.75 50.93 4.49
C SER A 652 15.69 49.83 4.46
N ILE A 653 15.46 49.10 5.56
CA ILE A 653 14.40 48.09 5.68
C ILE A 653 13.11 48.77 6.18
N TRP A 654 11.98 48.47 5.54
CA TRP A 654 10.68 49.05 5.93
C TRP A 654 9.57 48.01 6.11
N PRO A 655 8.62 48.23 7.03
CA PRO A 655 8.53 49.36 7.98
C PRO A 655 9.65 49.34 9.03
N LYS A 656 10.19 50.52 9.34
CA LYS A 656 11.33 50.66 10.26
C LYS A 656 10.95 50.16 11.66
N GLY A 657 11.84 49.39 12.29
CA GLY A 657 11.70 48.91 13.67
C GLY A 657 10.69 47.78 13.87
N LEU A 658 10.10 47.22 12.80
CA LEU A 658 9.18 46.09 12.90
C LEU A 658 9.90 44.78 13.26
N MET A 659 11.14 44.60 12.77
CA MET A 659 12.02 43.47 13.06
C MET A 659 13.42 43.99 13.42
N ASP A 660 14.09 43.37 14.39
CA ASP A 660 15.42 43.77 14.89
C ASP A 660 16.55 43.28 13.98
N PHE A 661 16.68 43.90 12.80
CA PHE A 661 17.81 43.65 11.90
C PHE A 661 19.07 44.35 12.42
N LYS A 662 20.19 43.63 12.41
CA LYS A 662 21.51 44.13 12.81
C LYS A 662 22.42 44.23 11.61
N ASP A 663 23.14 45.35 11.48
CA ASP A 663 24.17 45.50 10.45
C ASP A 663 25.49 44.87 10.90
N ALA A 664 26.00 43.96 10.08
CA ALA A 664 27.37 43.47 10.19
C ALA A 664 27.91 43.10 8.80
N HIS A 665 29.12 43.53 8.49
CA HIS A 665 29.79 43.22 7.21
C HIS A 665 29.02 43.69 5.96
N ASN A 666 28.31 44.83 6.02
CA ASN A 666 27.40 45.34 4.98
C ASN A 666 26.21 44.41 4.66
N ILE A 667 25.85 43.55 5.60
CA ILE A 667 24.73 42.63 5.50
C ILE A 667 23.79 42.93 6.66
N ALA A 668 22.49 42.96 6.37
CA ALA A 668 21.45 43.02 7.38
C ALA A 668 21.17 41.59 7.87
N TRP A 669 21.26 41.37 9.17
CA TRP A 669 21.06 40.07 9.82
C TRP A 669 19.85 40.12 10.71
N TYR A 670 18.97 39.15 10.56
CA TYR A 670 17.84 38.96 11.43
C TYR A 670 17.89 37.57 12.07
N GLN A 671 17.95 37.58 13.40
CA GLN A 671 17.74 36.42 14.24
C GLN A 671 16.26 36.37 14.59
N PRO A 672 15.51 35.38 14.10
CA PRO A 672 14.08 35.31 14.36
C PRO A 672 13.74 35.22 15.84
N ASP A 673 12.78 36.04 16.25
CA ASP A 673 12.24 36.18 17.60
C ASP A 673 10.81 35.63 17.71
N GLU A 674 10.32 35.51 18.94
CA GLU A 674 8.95 35.08 19.22
C GLU A 674 8.00 36.27 19.23
N THR A 675 6.87 36.16 18.52
CA THR A 675 5.85 37.21 18.48
C THR A 675 4.46 36.61 18.33
N ASN A 676 3.45 37.32 18.84
CA ASN A 676 2.03 36.98 18.64
C ASN A 676 1.43 37.63 17.39
N GLU A 677 2.22 38.42 16.67
CA GLU A 677 1.79 39.17 15.48
C GLU A 677 2.49 38.66 14.22
N ASN A 678 1.81 38.79 13.09
CA ASN A 678 2.44 38.58 11.79
C ASN A 678 3.19 39.85 11.42
N ARG A 679 4.46 39.72 11.01
CA ARG A 679 5.31 40.87 10.65
C ARG A 679 5.88 40.64 9.26
N LYS A 680 5.89 41.70 8.44
CA LYS A 680 6.49 41.69 7.10
C LYS A 680 7.39 42.90 6.92
N VAL A 681 8.60 42.68 6.46
CA VAL A 681 9.51 43.75 6.06
C VAL A 681 9.90 43.61 4.60
N ASN A 682 10.29 44.73 4.02
CA ASN A 682 10.72 44.92 2.65
C ASN A 682 12.14 45.48 2.65
N ALA A 683 12.94 45.08 1.67
CA ALA A 683 14.27 45.60 1.46
C ALA A 683 14.63 45.67 -0.03
N ASP A 684 15.42 46.69 -0.37
CA ASP A 684 16.14 46.80 -1.64
C ASP A 684 17.51 46.14 -1.44
N GLY A 685 17.70 44.96 -2.04
CA GLY A 685 18.84 44.10 -1.82
C GLY A 685 19.88 44.24 -2.93
N LYS A 686 20.58 43.13 -3.22
CA LYS A 686 21.62 43.01 -4.27
C LYS A 686 21.46 41.71 -5.05
N GLY A 687 20.24 41.26 -5.30
CA GLY A 687 19.95 40.03 -6.05
C GLY A 687 20.17 38.73 -5.29
N TRP A 688 20.21 38.74 -3.94
CA TRP A 688 20.32 37.51 -3.16
C TRP A 688 19.76 37.62 -1.73
N LEU A 689 19.30 36.48 -1.22
CA LEU A 689 18.79 36.27 0.13
C LEU A 689 19.27 34.92 0.67
N ALA A 690 19.73 34.88 1.92
CA ALA A 690 20.23 33.67 2.54
C ALA A 690 19.52 33.33 3.87
N TYR A 691 19.50 32.04 4.17
CA TYR A 691 19.00 31.46 5.40
C TYR A 691 19.99 30.41 5.91
N TYR A 692 20.34 30.52 7.19
CA TYR A 692 21.18 29.56 7.87
C TYR A 692 20.44 28.93 9.05
N ASN A 693 20.45 27.61 9.15
CA ASN A 693 19.93 26.91 10.32
C ASN A 693 21.09 26.31 11.12
N ASN A 694 21.26 26.77 12.36
CA ASN A 694 22.37 26.35 13.20
C ASN A 694 22.25 24.89 13.67
N GLU A 695 21.03 24.40 13.83
CA GLU A 695 20.78 23.03 14.30
C GLU A 695 21.08 21.98 13.22
N SER A 696 20.63 22.22 11.99
CA SER A 696 20.98 21.34 10.87
C SER A 696 22.33 21.68 10.25
N SER A 697 22.95 22.82 10.58
CA SER A 697 24.14 23.33 9.91
C SER A 697 23.96 23.44 8.39
N LEU A 698 22.75 23.82 7.94
CA LEU A 698 22.44 24.01 6.52
C LEU A 698 22.41 25.50 6.16
N LEU A 699 23.08 25.83 5.06
CA LEU A 699 23.06 27.16 4.45
C LEU A 699 22.31 27.10 3.12
N LEU A 700 21.17 27.79 3.06
CA LEU A 700 20.39 28.03 1.85
C LEU A 700 20.69 29.45 1.33
N ILE A 701 21.04 29.56 0.06
CA ILE A 701 21.23 30.84 -0.64
C ILE A 701 20.34 30.84 -1.87
N LYS A 702 19.56 31.90 -2.03
CA LYS A 702 18.75 32.17 -3.22
C LYS A 702 19.33 33.38 -3.94
N ARG A 703 19.62 33.23 -5.22
CA ARG A 703 20.15 34.28 -6.10
C ARG A 703 19.15 34.55 -7.24
N PHE A 704 18.91 35.81 -7.53
CA PHE A 704 17.97 36.31 -8.54
C PHE A 704 18.51 37.64 -9.10
N ASP A 705 17.82 38.20 -10.08
CA ASP A 705 18.23 39.49 -10.67
C ASP A 705 18.05 40.64 -9.66
N ASP A 706 19.08 41.47 -9.52
CA ASP A 706 19.05 42.70 -8.71
C ASP A 706 18.10 43.73 -9.36
N LEU A 707 17.25 44.36 -8.55
CA LEU A 707 16.27 45.32 -9.03
C LEU A 707 16.63 46.73 -8.57
N ASN A 708 16.32 47.73 -9.40
CA ASN A 708 16.28 49.11 -8.95
C ASN A 708 15.01 49.35 -8.13
N THR A 709 15.06 50.26 -7.15
CA THR A 709 13.94 50.63 -6.24
C THR A 709 12.59 50.97 -6.91
N SER A 710 12.56 51.32 -8.20
CA SER A 710 11.34 51.62 -8.95
C SER A 710 10.75 50.43 -9.73
N GLN A 711 11.46 49.30 -9.80
CA GLN A 711 11.07 48.12 -10.58
C GLN A 711 10.14 47.15 -9.86
N PRO A 712 10.16 46.98 -8.52
CA PRO A 712 9.17 46.16 -7.83
C PRO A 712 7.74 46.69 -7.99
N ALA A 713 6.75 45.82 -7.77
CA ALA A 713 5.35 46.23 -7.84
C ALA A 713 4.99 47.20 -6.69
N PRO A 714 3.96 48.05 -6.85
CA PRO A 714 3.62 49.05 -5.83
C PRO A 714 3.32 48.43 -4.45
N GLY A 715 4.11 48.82 -3.44
CA GLY A 715 3.98 48.34 -2.06
C GLY A 715 4.80 47.09 -1.73
N GLU A 716 5.49 46.53 -2.72
CA GLU A 716 6.34 45.36 -2.59
C GLU A 716 7.82 45.73 -2.78
N ALA A 717 8.72 44.76 -2.65
CA ALA A 717 10.15 44.96 -2.82
C ALA A 717 10.82 43.72 -3.42
N GLU A 718 12.08 43.89 -3.82
CA GLU A 718 12.93 42.81 -4.32
C GLU A 718 13.05 41.67 -3.29
N ILE A 719 13.33 42.02 -2.03
CA ILE A 719 13.41 41.09 -0.90
C ILE A 719 12.29 41.41 0.09
N GLN A 720 11.58 40.39 0.52
CA GLN A 720 10.65 40.51 1.64
C GLN A 720 10.86 39.35 2.62
N VAL A 721 10.73 39.67 3.91
CA VAL A 721 10.80 38.67 4.99
C VAL A 721 9.51 38.76 5.78
N TYR A 722 8.78 37.65 5.84
CA TYR A 722 7.54 37.55 6.61
C TYR A 722 7.68 36.51 7.72
N VAL A 723 7.41 36.94 8.96
CA VAL A 723 7.46 36.09 10.15
C VAL A 723 6.03 35.83 10.61
N ASN A 724 5.66 34.55 10.64
CA ASN A 724 4.34 34.14 11.13
C ASN A 724 4.29 34.15 12.67
N ARG A 725 3.15 34.57 13.22
CA ARG A 725 2.89 34.54 14.66
C ARG A 725 3.12 33.14 15.27
N GLY A 726 3.62 33.08 16.50
CA GLY A 726 3.77 31.84 17.26
C GLY A 726 4.85 30.89 16.75
N LYS A 727 5.90 31.40 16.08
CA LYS A 727 7.09 30.66 15.61
C LYS A 727 6.83 29.54 14.58
N SER A 728 5.71 29.55 13.86
CA SER A 728 5.37 28.42 12.99
C SER A 728 6.30 28.28 11.76
N TYR A 729 6.63 29.39 11.08
CA TYR A 729 7.55 29.44 9.94
C TYR A 729 7.97 30.89 9.62
N ILE A 730 8.94 31.03 8.73
CA ILE A 730 9.36 32.30 8.12
C ILE A 730 9.32 32.17 6.61
N GLU A 731 8.89 33.21 5.93
CA GLU A 731 8.88 33.32 4.47
C GLU A 731 10.11 34.12 4.01
N LEU A 732 10.89 33.49 3.14
CA LEU A 732 11.95 34.10 2.35
C LEU A 732 11.37 34.43 0.98
N GLU A 733 11.00 35.69 0.76
CA GLU A 733 10.32 36.12 -0.45
C GLU A 733 11.27 36.88 -1.37
N SER A 734 11.16 36.62 -2.67
CA SER A 734 11.83 37.42 -3.69
C SER A 734 10.91 37.70 -4.87
N GLN A 735 11.08 38.88 -5.47
CA GLN A 735 10.23 39.39 -6.54
C GLN A 735 11.05 39.82 -7.76
N GLY A 736 10.51 39.61 -8.97
CA GLY A 736 11.07 40.18 -10.20
C GLY A 736 10.41 41.51 -10.60
N ALA A 737 10.90 42.12 -11.68
CA ALA A 737 10.43 43.44 -12.12
C ALA A 737 8.93 43.46 -12.51
N TYR A 738 8.21 44.51 -12.10
CA TYR A 738 6.85 44.81 -12.50
C TYR A 738 6.82 45.23 -13.96
N THR A 739 6.32 44.32 -14.80
CA THR A 739 6.50 44.38 -16.25
C THR A 739 5.15 44.44 -16.95
N SER A 740 5.05 45.27 -17.98
CA SER A 740 3.90 45.33 -18.87
C SER A 740 4.02 44.26 -19.96
N LEU A 741 3.06 43.34 -20.02
CA LEU A 741 2.99 42.26 -20.99
C LEU A 741 1.80 42.44 -21.92
N LYS A 742 2.05 42.52 -23.22
CA LYS A 742 1.00 42.45 -24.25
C LYS A 742 0.42 41.03 -24.33
N PRO A 743 -0.73 40.83 -24.98
CA PRO A 743 -1.26 39.51 -25.26
C PRO A 743 -0.19 38.60 -25.87
N GLN A 744 -0.07 37.38 -25.32
CA GLN A 744 0.88 36.34 -25.69
C GLN A 744 2.36 36.64 -25.39
N GLU A 745 2.70 37.81 -24.83
CA GLU A 745 4.04 38.04 -24.30
C GLU A 745 4.25 37.25 -23.02
N GLN A 746 5.52 36.89 -22.79
CA GLN A 746 5.96 36.10 -21.66
C GLN A 746 7.05 36.83 -20.88
N LEU A 747 6.91 36.86 -19.56
CA LEU A 747 7.95 37.26 -18.61
C LEU A 747 8.59 36.02 -18.02
N CYS A 748 9.92 35.95 -18.02
CA CYS A 748 10.69 34.89 -17.37
C CYS A 748 11.53 35.48 -16.24
N TRP A 749 11.57 34.79 -15.09
CA TRP A 749 12.37 35.17 -13.94
C TRP A 749 12.96 33.93 -13.30
N THR A 750 14.25 33.95 -13.02
CA THR A 750 15.01 32.78 -12.59
C THR A 750 15.56 32.98 -11.19
N VAL A 751 15.37 31.97 -10.35
CA VAL A 751 15.95 31.88 -9.01
C VAL A 751 16.88 30.69 -8.97
N ARG A 752 18.15 30.93 -8.62
CA ARG A 752 19.15 29.88 -8.38
C ARG A 752 19.23 29.58 -6.90
N TRP A 753 19.12 28.32 -6.54
CA TRP A 753 19.10 27.82 -5.17
C TRP A 753 20.37 27.02 -4.91
N TYR A 754 21.11 27.42 -3.89
CA TYR A 754 22.29 26.71 -3.39
C TYR A 754 21.97 26.21 -1.98
N LEU A 755 22.04 24.89 -1.78
CA LEU A 755 21.93 24.29 -0.45
C LEU A 755 23.20 23.47 -0.17
N GLN A 756 23.87 23.76 0.94
CA GLN A 756 25.05 23.01 1.35
C GLN A 756 25.15 22.92 2.88
N PRO A 757 25.82 21.88 3.41
CA PRO A 757 26.22 21.87 4.81
C PRO A 757 27.30 22.93 5.03
N PHE A 758 27.18 23.68 6.11
CA PHE A 758 28.17 24.67 6.53
C PHE A 758 28.15 24.80 8.05
N GLN A 759 29.26 24.47 8.69
CA GLN A 759 29.45 24.78 10.11
C GLN A 759 30.07 26.16 10.21
N SER A 760 29.41 27.05 10.96
CA SER A 760 29.91 28.39 11.20
C SER A 760 29.97 28.68 12.68
N SER A 761 31.01 29.42 13.06
CA SER A 761 31.21 29.94 14.41
C SER A 761 30.92 31.45 14.51
N SER A 762 30.68 32.14 13.38
CA SER A 762 30.46 33.59 13.34
C SER A 762 29.72 34.07 12.07
N THR A 763 29.09 35.25 12.15
CA THR A 763 28.49 35.92 10.97
C THR A 763 29.52 36.28 9.90
N GLU A 764 30.79 36.47 10.26
CA GLU A 764 31.88 36.76 9.32
C GLU A 764 32.16 35.57 8.37
N GLU A 765 32.20 34.35 8.91
CA GLU A 765 32.38 33.13 8.12
C GLU A 765 31.20 32.89 7.17
N LEU A 766 29.97 33.10 7.65
CA LEU A 766 28.77 33.04 6.81
C LEU A 766 28.81 34.08 5.69
N ALA A 767 29.14 35.33 6.00
CA ALA A 767 29.27 36.40 5.00
C ALA A 767 30.30 36.04 3.93
N LYS A 768 31.48 35.57 4.34
CA LYS A 768 32.54 35.14 3.41
C LYS A 768 32.06 34.00 2.52
N LYS A 769 31.38 33.00 3.08
CA LYS A 769 30.92 31.84 2.31
C LYS A 769 29.84 32.19 1.30
N VAL A 770 28.90 33.07 1.66
CA VAL A 770 27.89 33.54 0.72
C VAL A 770 28.52 34.36 -0.40
N ARG A 771 29.44 35.27 -0.10
CA ARG A 771 30.15 36.06 -1.12
C ARG A 771 30.95 35.19 -2.09
N GLU A 772 31.60 34.13 -1.60
CA GLU A 772 32.27 33.14 -2.45
C GLU A 772 31.29 32.56 -3.47
N ILE A 773 30.09 32.17 -3.03
CA ILE A 773 29.07 31.56 -3.90
C ILE A 773 28.43 32.56 -4.84
N ILE A 774 28.17 33.79 -4.40
CA ILE A 774 27.46 34.80 -5.21
C ILE A 774 28.38 35.46 -6.25
N TYR A 775 29.64 35.74 -5.88
CA TYR A 775 30.55 36.56 -6.72
C TYR A 775 31.66 35.76 -7.40
N THR A 776 31.90 34.50 -7.01
CA THR A 776 32.98 33.67 -7.61
C THR A 776 32.43 32.55 -8.49
N LYS A 777 31.16 32.17 -8.31
CA LYS A 777 30.44 31.19 -9.12
C LYS A 777 29.34 31.88 -9.91
#